data_AF-A0A850CMD8-F1
#
_entry.id   AF-A0A850CMD8-F1
#
_cell.length_a   1.000
_cell.length_b   1.000
_cell.length_c   1.000
_cell.angle_alpha   90.00
_cell.angle_beta   90.00
_cell.angle_gamma   90.00
#
_symmetry.space_group_name_H-M   'P 1'
#
loop_
_entity.id
_entity.type
_entity.pdbx_description
1 polymer ?
#
loop_
_entity_poly.entity_id
_entity_poly.type
_entity_poly.pdbx_seq_one_letter_code
_entity_poly.pdbx_strand_id
1 'polypeptide(L)'
;TSPAHVEGVVAVRATNANGTSPETVRTTFEYVGLPAVNGLSLPAGPLTGGGVMTITGTRLSLASAVDFGGRPATGLVRVSATTIRVTVPSHVAGTVDVRVTTPGGVSAVGPNDKFAYQPVPTVSAVSPSLAPTRGGTVVTLTGSGYDRVARVTFGGVPATTVTRLSATQLRVTIPAHAEADVDVRVTTPGGTSPVVAAGRFAYQDVPVITSVSPASGLLDGGNVVTLRGTSFTVVTGVWINGAPAKSVTRVSATQLDVVVPARIATGSVPVKVTTRAGSVTKANAYTYIAGSTLKPGQVLLGGSALVSPNGLYKAGMQTDGNLVIVSGGVARWNSGTSGVGNRLFVRSDGQLAVMRADGSLAWTAGTNGWTGAVVTMTNDGLLQLRQGSTPVWDHRGVRYDRLLPNQVLRSGESITAASTAWSMTMRTDGNLVLTSAAGARKWASFTAGSGSYAAMQTDGNFVVRNKLGVVLWSTKTSGSGSVMRVLGTGNAAVYRSTTVTWAVTGGPAPQDWSCYSRATQNCISRFGYYGQRAWNYPVDAWGNNCTNFSAYRLSLDGIRNPGNLGNAESWDTNARAKGFAVDQSPRVGDIAQWNSNHVAYVDWVSSDGNQIAISESGYGGTVLGRTYTSMSGRRIIGRTSSSWPSNFIHFR
;
A
#
# COMPACT_ATOMS: atom_id res chain seq x y z
N THR A 1 67.78 -84.23 4.30
CA THR A 1 66.48 -83.97 3.66
C THR A 1 65.62 -85.20 3.81
N SER A 2 64.34 -85.06 4.16
CA SER A 2 63.42 -86.20 4.23
C SER A 2 62.97 -86.61 2.83
N PRO A 3 62.74 -87.92 2.57
CA PRO A 3 62.13 -88.39 1.32
C PRO A 3 60.64 -88.01 1.25
N ALA A 4 60.05 -88.06 0.05
CA ALA A 4 58.60 -87.86 -0.10
C ALA A 4 57.82 -88.98 0.61
N HIS A 5 56.75 -88.62 1.32
CA HIS A 5 55.89 -89.56 2.02
C HIS A 5 54.45 -89.03 2.07
N VAL A 6 53.49 -89.94 2.26
CA VAL A 6 52.08 -89.57 2.49
C VAL A 6 51.96 -88.86 3.84
N GLU A 7 51.01 -87.94 3.97
CA GLU A 7 50.76 -87.24 5.23
C GLU A 7 50.56 -88.21 6.40
N GLY A 8 51.19 -87.92 7.53
CA GLY A 8 51.13 -88.74 8.73
C GLY A 8 52.45 -88.79 9.51
N VAL A 9 52.36 -89.35 10.72
CA VAL A 9 53.50 -89.53 11.61
C VAL A 9 54.24 -90.80 11.22
N VAL A 10 55.54 -90.69 10.94
CA VAL A 10 56.43 -91.83 10.72
C VAL A 10 57.46 -91.93 11.84
N ALA A 11 57.93 -93.14 12.12
CA ALA A 11 59.08 -93.32 12.98
C ALA A 11 60.38 -93.00 12.22
N VAL A 12 61.28 -92.27 12.86
CA VAL A 12 62.65 -92.03 12.42
C VAL A 12 63.55 -93.06 13.09
N ARG A 13 64.26 -93.83 12.29
CA ARG A 13 65.20 -94.86 12.74
C ARG A 13 66.60 -94.54 12.27
N ALA A 14 67.58 -94.73 13.14
CA ALA A 14 69.00 -94.72 12.79
C ALA A 14 69.54 -96.14 12.92
N THR A 15 70.21 -96.63 11.87
CA THR A 15 70.82 -97.97 11.85
C THR A 15 72.33 -97.84 11.69
N ASN A 16 73.08 -98.54 12.54
CA ASN A 16 74.54 -98.70 12.41
C ASN A 16 74.91 -100.18 12.55
N ALA A 17 76.22 -100.49 12.55
CA ALA A 17 76.73 -101.87 12.67
C ALA A 17 76.28 -102.60 13.96
N ASN A 18 75.81 -101.87 14.98
CA ASN A 18 75.39 -102.39 16.27
C ASN A 18 73.85 -102.49 16.43
N GLY A 19 73.06 -102.18 15.39
CA GLY A 19 71.60 -102.33 15.40
C GLY A 19 70.81 -101.10 14.93
N THR A 20 69.48 -101.17 15.05
CA THR A 20 68.53 -100.09 14.69
C THR A 20 67.91 -99.49 15.95
N SER A 21 67.80 -98.17 16.02
CA SER A 21 67.19 -97.47 17.15
C SER A 21 65.70 -97.85 17.37
N PRO A 22 65.21 -97.91 18.62
CA PRO A 22 63.80 -98.19 18.94
C PRO A 22 62.88 -97.04 18.52
N GLU A 23 61.63 -97.36 18.19
CA GLU A 23 60.60 -96.35 17.93
C GLU A 23 60.06 -95.82 19.26
N THR A 24 60.19 -94.52 19.47
CA THR A 24 59.57 -93.81 20.60
C THR A 24 58.82 -92.60 20.08
N VAL A 25 57.90 -92.05 20.87
CA VAL A 25 57.24 -90.77 20.57
C VAL A 25 58.22 -89.59 20.42
N ARG A 26 59.48 -89.73 20.85
CA ARG A 26 60.54 -88.74 20.66
C ARG A 26 61.34 -88.93 19.37
N THR A 27 61.12 -90.03 18.64
CA THR A 27 61.78 -90.37 17.38
C THR A 27 60.78 -90.45 16.25
N THR A 28 59.79 -89.55 16.21
CA THR A 28 58.82 -89.47 15.11
C THR A 28 59.01 -88.21 14.29
N PHE A 29 58.68 -88.29 13.01
CA PHE A 29 58.62 -87.17 12.08
C PHE A 29 57.22 -87.11 11.48
N GLU A 30 56.58 -85.95 11.50
CA GLU A 30 55.25 -85.77 10.92
C GLU A 30 55.37 -85.16 9.53
N TYR A 31 54.94 -85.90 8.52
CA TYR A 31 54.71 -85.34 7.19
C TYR A 31 53.39 -84.59 7.21
N VAL A 32 53.43 -83.28 7.06
CA VAL A 32 52.25 -82.40 7.03
C VAL A 32 51.97 -82.00 5.58
N GLY A 33 50.73 -82.14 5.13
CA GLY A 33 50.34 -81.69 3.79
C GLY A 33 50.30 -80.16 3.65
N LEU A 34 50.28 -79.66 2.40
CA LEU A 34 50.11 -78.23 2.15
C LEU A 34 48.78 -77.73 2.74
N PRO A 35 48.75 -76.53 3.35
CA PRO A 35 47.51 -75.90 3.76
C PRO A 35 46.71 -75.43 2.55
N ALA A 36 45.40 -75.28 2.71
CA ALA A 36 44.53 -74.67 1.69
C ALA A 36 43.66 -73.56 2.28
N VAL A 37 43.45 -72.49 1.51
CA VAL A 37 42.50 -71.41 1.83
C VAL A 37 41.22 -71.65 1.06
N ASN A 38 40.12 -71.85 1.79
CA ASN A 38 38.80 -72.10 1.23
C ASN A 38 37.89 -70.89 1.27
N GLY A 39 38.17 -69.90 2.13
CA GLY A 39 37.39 -68.67 2.18
C GLY A 39 37.97 -67.59 3.09
N LEU A 40 37.59 -66.35 2.78
CA LEU A 40 37.89 -65.14 3.53
C LEU A 40 36.57 -64.56 4.06
N SER A 41 36.55 -64.09 5.31
CA SER A 41 35.33 -63.50 5.88
C SER A 41 34.92 -62.18 5.20
N LEU A 42 35.87 -61.45 4.61
CA LEU A 42 35.59 -60.34 3.72
C LEU A 42 36.52 -60.43 2.50
N PRO A 43 36.00 -60.30 1.26
CA PRO A 43 36.81 -60.38 0.05
C PRO A 43 37.54 -59.06 -0.29
N ALA A 44 37.33 -57.99 0.48
CA ALA A 44 37.93 -56.68 0.23
C ALA A 44 37.98 -55.82 1.50
N GLY A 45 38.86 -54.81 1.52
CA GLY A 45 39.02 -53.89 2.64
C GLY A 45 39.82 -52.61 2.29
N PRO A 46 40.02 -51.72 3.27
CA PRO A 46 40.72 -50.44 3.08
C PRO A 46 42.22 -50.62 2.85
N LEU A 47 42.84 -49.67 2.13
CA LEU A 47 44.30 -49.62 1.92
C LEU A 47 45.12 -49.60 3.22
N THR A 48 44.54 -49.06 4.29
CA THR A 48 45.18 -48.98 5.61
C THR A 48 45.24 -50.32 6.34
N GLY A 49 44.49 -51.34 5.91
CA GLY A 49 44.33 -52.58 6.66
C GLY A 49 43.66 -52.36 8.01
N GLY A 50 44.03 -53.20 8.99
CA GLY A 50 43.61 -53.11 10.40
C GLY A 50 42.38 -53.95 10.77
N GLY A 51 41.59 -54.38 9.79
CA GLY A 51 40.43 -55.25 10.02
C GLY A 51 40.85 -56.67 10.43
N VAL A 52 40.05 -57.31 11.30
CA VAL A 52 40.22 -58.74 11.61
C VAL A 52 39.59 -59.58 10.49
N MET A 53 40.41 -60.37 9.82
CA MET A 53 40.01 -61.37 8.83
C MET A 53 39.89 -62.73 9.49
N THR A 54 38.78 -63.43 9.28
CA THR A 54 38.70 -64.87 9.51
C THR A 54 38.98 -65.59 8.20
N ILE A 55 39.93 -66.54 8.21
CA ILE A 55 40.32 -67.36 7.07
C ILE A 55 39.92 -68.79 7.38
N THR A 56 39.16 -69.42 6.48
CA THR A 56 38.77 -70.83 6.57
C THR A 56 39.53 -71.66 5.55
N GLY A 57 39.80 -72.92 5.89
CA GLY A 57 40.68 -73.75 5.09
C GLY A 57 40.88 -75.15 5.65
N THR A 58 41.97 -75.80 5.23
CA THR A 58 42.41 -77.10 5.76
C THR A 58 43.84 -77.01 6.29
N ARG A 59 44.16 -77.84 7.29
CA ARG A 59 45.49 -77.98 7.91
C ARG A 59 46.04 -76.68 8.49
N LEU A 60 45.18 -75.86 9.12
CA LEU A 60 45.55 -74.55 9.66
C LEU A 60 45.97 -74.58 11.14
N SER A 61 45.92 -75.73 11.80
CA SER A 61 46.27 -75.90 13.23
C SER A 61 47.72 -75.54 13.56
N LEU A 62 48.62 -75.57 12.57
CA LEU A 62 50.03 -75.21 12.70
C LEU A 62 50.41 -73.99 11.85
N ALA A 63 49.43 -73.16 11.45
CA ALA A 63 49.71 -71.94 10.71
C ALA A 63 50.70 -71.06 11.47
N SER A 64 51.82 -70.69 10.82
CA SER A 64 52.89 -69.87 11.40
C SER A 64 52.91 -68.45 10.85
N ALA A 65 52.43 -68.25 9.62
CA ALA A 65 52.31 -66.94 8.99
C ALA A 65 51.13 -66.88 8.03
N VAL A 66 50.60 -65.67 7.83
CA VAL A 66 49.65 -65.36 6.76
C VAL A 66 50.18 -64.13 6.03
N ASP A 67 50.17 -64.20 4.71
CA ASP A 67 50.70 -63.16 3.83
C ASP A 67 49.60 -62.65 2.90
N PHE A 68 49.57 -61.34 2.69
CA PHE A 68 48.67 -60.65 1.77
C PHE A 68 49.53 -59.99 0.67
N GLY A 69 49.77 -60.71 -0.43
CA GLY A 69 50.51 -60.17 -1.58
C GLY A 69 51.95 -59.71 -1.26
N GLY A 70 52.65 -60.42 -0.38
CA GLY A 70 54.00 -60.10 0.09
C GLY A 70 54.03 -59.21 1.34
N ARG A 71 52.88 -58.89 1.93
CA ARG A 71 52.80 -58.21 3.23
C ARG A 71 52.33 -59.15 4.34
N PRO A 72 53.13 -59.36 5.40
CA PRO A 72 52.76 -60.24 6.48
C PRO A 72 51.61 -59.63 7.29
N ALA A 73 50.59 -60.44 7.56
CA ALA A 73 49.53 -60.11 8.49
C ALA A 73 50.01 -60.25 9.94
N THR A 74 49.39 -59.52 10.86
CA THR A 74 49.71 -59.55 12.29
C THR A 74 48.58 -60.22 13.09
N GLY A 75 48.82 -60.52 14.37
CA GLY A 75 47.77 -61.00 15.26
C GLY A 75 47.18 -62.37 14.88
N LEU A 76 48.02 -63.28 14.37
CA LEU A 76 47.58 -64.63 14.00
C LEU A 76 47.08 -65.41 15.22
N VAL A 77 45.79 -65.75 15.19
CA VAL A 77 45.12 -66.60 16.19
C VAL A 77 44.60 -67.85 15.49
N ARG A 78 45.03 -69.02 15.97
CA ARG A 78 44.55 -70.31 15.48
C ARG A 78 43.30 -70.71 16.27
N VAL A 79 42.17 -70.76 15.59
CA VAL A 79 40.87 -71.05 16.22
C VAL A 79 40.59 -72.54 16.19
N SER A 80 40.88 -73.20 15.06
CA SER A 80 40.75 -74.65 14.89
C SER A 80 41.67 -75.13 13.75
N ALA A 81 41.65 -76.44 13.46
CA ALA A 81 42.37 -77.00 12.31
C ALA A 81 41.90 -76.44 10.94
N THR A 82 40.76 -75.75 10.89
CA THR A 82 40.14 -75.23 9.66
C THR A 82 39.87 -73.74 9.71
N THR A 83 40.24 -73.03 10.78
CA THR A 83 39.93 -71.60 10.94
C THR A 83 41.04 -70.86 11.68
N ILE A 84 41.48 -69.74 11.11
CA ILE A 84 42.41 -68.78 11.74
C ILE A 84 41.87 -67.36 11.64
N ARG A 85 42.35 -66.48 12.51
CA ARG A 85 42.09 -65.04 12.46
C ARG A 85 43.40 -64.27 12.38
N VAL A 86 43.41 -63.20 11.58
CA VAL A 86 44.55 -62.30 11.43
C VAL A 86 44.09 -60.85 11.29
N THR A 87 44.95 -59.91 11.61
CA THR A 87 44.77 -58.49 11.29
C THR A 87 45.35 -58.23 9.90
N VAL A 88 44.51 -57.74 8.99
CA VAL A 88 44.89 -57.41 7.61
C VAL A 88 45.94 -56.30 7.60
N PRO A 89 47.09 -56.45 6.94
CA PRO A 89 48.10 -55.40 6.86
C PRO A 89 47.68 -54.26 5.93
N SER A 90 48.37 -53.12 5.96
CA SER A 90 48.18 -52.06 4.95
C SER A 90 48.80 -52.49 3.62
N HIS A 91 48.19 -52.12 2.49
CA HIS A 91 48.71 -52.42 1.15
C HIS A 91 48.23 -51.36 0.14
N VAL A 92 48.96 -51.20 -0.97
CA VAL A 92 48.51 -50.37 -2.10
C VAL A 92 47.27 -50.97 -2.77
N ALA A 93 46.52 -50.16 -3.53
CA ALA A 93 45.31 -50.62 -4.20
C ALA A 93 45.57 -51.79 -5.16
N GLY A 94 44.68 -52.79 -5.13
CA GLY A 94 44.79 -53.98 -5.99
C GLY A 94 44.31 -55.25 -5.31
N THR A 95 44.12 -56.30 -6.10
CA THR A 95 43.80 -57.65 -5.59
C THR A 95 45.08 -58.41 -5.33
N VAL A 96 45.18 -59.02 -4.16
CA VAL A 96 46.31 -59.87 -3.77
C VAL A 96 45.83 -61.27 -3.39
N ASP A 97 46.76 -62.22 -3.41
CA ASP A 97 46.56 -63.55 -2.86
C ASP A 97 46.78 -63.53 -1.35
N VAL A 98 45.92 -64.22 -0.60
CA VAL A 98 46.07 -64.46 0.83
C VAL A 98 46.62 -65.86 1.04
N ARG A 99 47.88 -65.99 1.42
CA ARG A 99 48.53 -67.30 1.59
C ARG A 99 48.82 -67.60 3.04
N VAL A 100 48.62 -68.86 3.43
CA VAL A 100 48.92 -69.36 4.77
C VAL A 100 50.16 -70.24 4.70
N THR A 101 51.10 -70.03 5.61
CA THR A 101 52.29 -70.88 5.77
C THR A 101 52.11 -71.79 6.98
N THR A 102 52.36 -73.08 6.80
CA THR A 102 52.47 -74.09 7.87
C THR A 102 53.81 -74.83 7.71
N PRO A 103 54.19 -75.72 8.64
CA PRO A 103 55.35 -76.60 8.43
C PRO A 103 55.26 -77.45 7.15
N GLY A 104 54.05 -77.73 6.64
CA GLY A 104 53.83 -78.45 5.39
C GLY A 104 54.09 -77.61 4.13
N GLY A 105 54.26 -76.29 4.26
CA GLY A 105 54.55 -75.36 3.18
C GLY A 105 53.56 -74.19 3.08
N VAL A 106 53.56 -73.50 1.94
CA VAL A 106 52.69 -72.35 1.65
C VAL A 106 51.46 -72.81 0.87
N SER A 107 50.29 -72.31 1.23
CA SER A 107 49.05 -72.65 0.51
C SER A 107 49.12 -72.28 -0.97
N ALA A 108 48.50 -73.10 -1.81
CA ALA A 108 48.36 -72.81 -3.23
C ALA A 108 47.47 -71.57 -3.47
N VAL A 109 47.67 -70.93 -4.62
CA VAL A 109 46.82 -69.81 -5.07
C VAL A 109 45.49 -70.33 -5.59
N GLY A 110 44.41 -69.67 -5.22
CA GLY A 110 43.07 -70.01 -5.69
C GLY A 110 42.19 -68.80 -6.02
N PRO A 111 40.92 -69.03 -6.36
CA PRO A 111 39.93 -67.96 -6.47
C PRO A 111 39.41 -67.49 -5.10
N ASN A 112 39.47 -68.35 -4.08
CA ASN A 112 38.90 -68.09 -2.75
C ASN A 112 39.86 -67.39 -1.77
N ASP A 113 41.10 -67.15 -2.20
CA ASP A 113 42.12 -66.46 -1.42
C ASP A 113 42.35 -65.01 -1.88
N LYS A 114 41.52 -64.50 -2.78
CA LYS A 114 41.66 -63.15 -3.33
C LYS A 114 41.13 -62.11 -2.36
N PHE A 115 41.99 -61.20 -1.92
CA PHE A 115 41.61 -60.02 -1.14
C PHE A 115 41.88 -58.74 -1.92
N ALA A 116 40.87 -57.89 -2.09
CA ALA A 116 41.01 -56.61 -2.78
C ALA A 116 41.22 -55.44 -1.82
N TYR A 117 42.37 -54.78 -1.91
CA TYR A 117 42.63 -53.51 -1.27
C TYR A 117 42.01 -52.38 -2.10
N GLN A 118 41.03 -51.69 -1.51
CA GLN A 118 40.26 -50.65 -2.16
C GLN A 118 40.46 -49.30 -1.45
N PRO A 119 40.53 -48.18 -2.19
CA PRO A 119 40.49 -46.85 -1.60
C PRO A 119 39.13 -46.56 -0.98
N VAL A 120 39.12 -45.64 -0.01
CA VAL A 120 37.86 -45.08 0.53
C VAL A 120 37.11 -44.37 -0.60
N PRO A 121 35.79 -44.58 -0.76
CA PRO A 121 35.03 -43.96 -1.83
C PRO A 121 34.91 -42.45 -1.61
N THR A 122 34.68 -41.69 -2.68
CA THR A 122 34.43 -40.25 -2.61
C THR A 122 33.02 -39.90 -3.07
N VAL A 123 32.53 -38.73 -2.64
CA VAL A 123 31.31 -38.11 -3.16
C VAL A 123 31.70 -36.71 -3.63
N SER A 124 31.72 -36.48 -4.93
CA SER A 124 32.11 -35.21 -5.54
C SER A 124 30.92 -34.38 -6.02
N ALA A 125 29.72 -34.97 -6.17
CA ALA A 125 28.49 -34.24 -6.43
C ALA A 125 27.23 -35.08 -6.12
N VAL A 126 26.13 -34.39 -5.80
CA VAL A 126 24.77 -34.95 -5.67
C VAL A 126 23.82 -34.10 -6.52
N SER A 127 23.10 -34.71 -7.45
CA SER A 127 22.18 -33.97 -8.35
C SER A 127 20.86 -34.71 -8.60
N PRO A 128 19.69 -34.07 -8.37
CA PRO A 128 19.53 -32.77 -7.70
C PRO A 128 20.04 -32.80 -6.26
N SER A 129 20.35 -31.64 -5.67
CA SER A 129 20.86 -31.51 -4.29
C SER A 129 19.78 -31.10 -3.27
N LEU A 130 18.51 -31.08 -3.68
CA LEU A 130 17.35 -30.70 -2.89
C LEU A 130 16.14 -31.55 -3.29
N ALA A 131 15.37 -32.02 -2.30
CA ALA A 131 14.12 -32.73 -2.54
C ALA A 131 13.10 -32.54 -1.40
N PRO A 132 11.81 -32.88 -1.66
CA PRO A 132 10.77 -32.93 -0.63
C PRO A 132 11.09 -33.92 0.51
N THR A 133 10.56 -33.65 1.70
CA THR A 133 10.77 -34.44 2.93
C THR A 133 10.26 -35.88 2.83
N ARG A 134 9.25 -36.11 1.97
CA ARG A 134 8.65 -37.43 1.71
C ARG A 134 9.65 -38.44 1.10
N GLY A 135 10.77 -37.99 0.55
CA GLY A 135 11.74 -38.85 -0.13
C GLY A 135 11.23 -39.39 -1.47
N GLY A 136 11.86 -40.44 -1.98
CA GLY A 136 11.51 -41.08 -3.26
C GLY A 136 12.05 -40.36 -4.51
N THR A 137 12.65 -39.18 -4.36
CA THR A 137 13.36 -38.51 -5.46
C THR A 137 14.58 -39.34 -5.86
N VAL A 138 14.77 -39.53 -7.15
CA VAL A 138 15.97 -40.18 -7.69
C VAL A 138 17.05 -39.12 -7.89
N VAL A 139 18.21 -39.35 -7.29
CA VAL A 139 19.39 -38.49 -7.41
C VAL A 139 20.55 -39.27 -8.03
N THR A 140 21.44 -38.53 -8.67
CA THR A 140 22.70 -39.04 -9.20
C THR A 140 23.83 -38.61 -8.28
N LEU A 141 24.59 -39.58 -7.78
CA LEU A 141 25.83 -39.34 -7.05
C LEU A 141 27.00 -39.51 -7.99
N THR A 142 27.90 -38.53 -8.00
CA THR A 142 29.18 -38.60 -8.71
C THR A 142 30.31 -38.70 -7.69
N GLY A 143 31.32 -39.50 -7.97
CA GLY A 143 32.48 -39.69 -7.10
C GLY A 143 33.44 -40.73 -7.65
N SER A 144 34.05 -41.51 -6.76
CA SER A 144 34.99 -42.59 -7.10
C SER A 144 34.89 -43.76 -6.14
N GLY A 145 35.38 -44.93 -6.57
CA GLY A 145 35.43 -46.14 -5.75
C GLY A 145 34.09 -46.87 -5.65
N TYR A 146 33.18 -46.71 -6.62
CA TYR A 146 31.83 -47.28 -6.55
C TYR A 146 31.71 -48.73 -7.04
N ASP A 147 32.82 -49.45 -7.24
CA ASP A 147 32.81 -50.82 -7.77
C ASP A 147 32.06 -51.83 -6.90
N ARG A 148 32.03 -51.61 -5.59
CA ARG A 148 31.36 -52.48 -4.60
C ARG A 148 30.62 -51.67 -3.54
N VAL A 149 29.65 -50.86 -3.96
CA VAL A 149 28.83 -50.09 -3.00
C VAL A 149 27.99 -51.04 -2.14
N ALA A 150 28.20 -50.96 -0.83
CA ALA A 150 27.44 -51.70 0.16
C ALA A 150 26.21 -50.91 0.63
N ARG A 151 26.34 -49.59 0.80
CA ARG A 151 25.25 -48.72 1.26
C ARG A 151 25.48 -47.27 0.87
N VAL A 152 24.39 -46.55 0.65
CA VAL A 152 24.37 -45.08 0.56
C VAL A 152 23.45 -44.55 1.64
N THR A 153 23.82 -43.46 2.29
CA THR A 153 22.99 -42.80 3.31
C THR A 153 22.79 -41.32 3.05
N PHE A 154 21.66 -40.82 3.52
CA PHE A 154 21.31 -39.41 3.59
C PHE A 154 21.02 -39.09 5.05
N GLY A 155 21.90 -38.33 5.72
CA GLY A 155 21.74 -38.03 7.15
C GLY A 155 21.78 -39.27 8.04
N GLY A 156 22.47 -40.32 7.61
CA GLY A 156 22.51 -41.62 8.30
C GLY A 156 21.36 -42.56 7.95
N VAL A 157 20.28 -42.10 7.30
CA VAL A 157 19.17 -42.94 6.85
C VAL A 157 19.57 -43.67 5.55
N PRO A 158 19.42 -45.00 5.45
CA PRO A 158 19.75 -45.72 4.22
C PRO A 158 18.90 -45.26 3.03
N ALA A 159 19.50 -45.15 1.84
CA ALA A 159 18.75 -45.02 0.59
C ALA A 159 17.87 -46.25 0.33
N THR A 160 16.71 -46.04 -0.32
CA THR A 160 15.75 -47.12 -0.62
C THR A 160 16.16 -47.95 -1.83
N THR A 161 16.88 -47.35 -2.78
CA THR A 161 17.45 -48.06 -3.93
C THR A 161 18.79 -47.44 -4.29
N VAL A 162 19.77 -48.28 -4.57
CA VAL A 162 21.09 -47.87 -5.07
C VAL A 162 21.40 -48.69 -6.31
N THR A 163 21.51 -48.04 -7.45
CA THR A 163 21.90 -48.67 -8.72
C THR A 163 23.23 -48.09 -9.14
N ARG A 164 24.24 -48.94 -9.26
CA ARG A 164 25.54 -48.53 -9.81
C ARG A 164 25.43 -48.36 -11.32
N LEU A 165 25.83 -47.20 -11.84
CA LEU A 165 25.91 -46.95 -13.27
C LEU A 165 27.34 -47.15 -13.78
N SER A 166 28.34 -46.69 -13.02
CA SER A 166 29.76 -46.84 -13.33
C SER A 166 30.61 -46.85 -12.04
N ALA A 167 31.94 -46.93 -12.18
CA ALA A 167 32.86 -46.79 -11.05
C ALA A 167 32.83 -45.40 -10.38
N THR A 168 32.19 -44.42 -11.03
CA THR A 168 32.14 -43.01 -10.61
C THR A 168 30.73 -42.47 -10.48
N GLN A 169 29.69 -43.26 -10.78
CA GLN A 169 28.31 -42.79 -10.77
C GLN A 169 27.32 -43.80 -10.18
N LEU A 170 26.46 -43.32 -9.29
CA LEU A 170 25.32 -44.05 -8.73
C LEU A 170 24.02 -43.33 -9.04
N ARG A 171 22.98 -44.10 -9.33
CA ARG A 171 21.58 -43.65 -9.30
C ARG A 171 20.94 -44.14 -8.01
N VAL A 172 20.45 -43.21 -7.20
CA VAL A 172 20.01 -43.48 -5.83
C VAL A 172 18.61 -42.93 -5.60
N THR A 173 17.70 -43.73 -5.07
CA THR A 173 16.39 -43.26 -4.59
C THR A 173 16.52 -42.89 -3.12
N ILE A 174 16.29 -41.62 -2.81
CA ILE A 174 16.51 -41.09 -1.46
C ILE A 174 15.41 -41.56 -0.49
N PRO A 175 15.73 -41.75 0.81
CA PRO A 175 14.71 -42.05 1.81
C PRO A 175 13.91 -40.81 2.18
N ALA A 176 12.79 -41.01 2.88
CA ALA A 176 12.11 -39.93 3.60
C ALA A 176 13.00 -39.42 4.74
N HIS A 177 12.98 -38.11 4.99
CA HIS A 177 13.74 -37.48 6.05
C HIS A 177 13.03 -36.19 6.49
N ALA A 178 13.16 -35.82 7.76
CA ALA A 178 12.68 -34.53 8.25
C ALA A 178 13.38 -33.36 7.54
N GLU A 179 12.78 -32.17 7.55
CA GLU A 179 13.39 -30.98 6.94
C GLU A 179 14.76 -30.69 7.57
N ALA A 180 15.83 -30.80 6.78
CA ALA A 180 17.21 -30.66 7.24
C ALA A 180 18.19 -30.57 6.07
N ASP A 181 19.37 -30.00 6.34
CA ASP A 181 20.56 -30.25 5.53
C ASP A 181 21.28 -31.48 6.08
N VAL A 182 21.56 -32.44 5.22
CA VAL A 182 22.15 -33.73 5.58
C VAL A 182 23.37 -34.05 4.75
N ASP A 183 24.26 -34.87 5.31
CA ASP A 183 25.41 -35.40 4.58
C ASP A 183 25.04 -36.69 3.84
N VAL A 184 25.51 -36.80 2.60
CA VAL A 184 25.43 -38.02 1.80
C VAL A 184 26.73 -38.79 1.94
N ARG A 185 26.63 -40.06 2.33
CA ARG A 185 27.80 -40.95 2.45
C ARG A 185 27.61 -42.22 1.65
N VAL A 186 28.70 -42.67 1.04
CA VAL A 186 28.79 -43.96 0.33
C VAL A 186 29.73 -44.87 1.11
N THR A 187 29.27 -46.09 1.40
CA THR A 187 30.05 -47.13 2.06
C THR A 187 30.36 -48.24 1.07
N THR A 188 31.62 -48.63 0.99
CA THR A 188 32.16 -49.74 0.21
C THR A 188 33.06 -50.58 1.14
N PRO A 189 33.56 -51.75 0.71
CA PRO A 189 34.60 -52.46 1.45
C PRO A 189 35.85 -51.61 1.74
N GLY A 190 36.19 -50.66 0.87
CA GLY A 190 37.29 -49.71 1.09
C GLY A 190 37.04 -48.69 2.22
N GLY A 191 35.82 -48.62 2.76
CA GLY A 191 35.44 -47.73 3.85
C GLY A 191 34.22 -46.86 3.52
N THR A 192 33.94 -45.88 4.38
CA THR A 192 32.87 -44.89 4.19
C THR A 192 33.44 -43.56 3.77
N SER A 193 32.82 -42.91 2.77
CA SER A 193 33.25 -41.62 2.27
C SER A 193 33.29 -40.55 3.39
N PRO A 194 34.21 -39.58 3.30
CA PRO A 194 34.23 -38.43 4.20
C PRO A 194 33.01 -37.53 3.98
N VAL A 195 32.72 -36.66 4.96
CA VAL A 195 31.76 -35.57 4.79
C VAL A 195 32.45 -34.43 4.05
N VAL A 196 31.85 -34.01 2.94
CA VAL A 196 32.35 -32.93 2.10
C VAL A 196 31.20 -32.04 1.67
N ALA A 197 31.48 -30.77 1.38
CA ALA A 197 30.45 -29.81 0.98
C ALA A 197 29.67 -30.25 -0.27
N ALA A 198 30.35 -30.87 -1.24
CA ALA A 198 29.72 -31.38 -2.47
C ALA A 198 28.82 -32.61 -2.25
N GLY A 199 28.92 -33.24 -1.06
CA GLY A 199 28.07 -34.33 -0.60
C GLY A 199 26.92 -33.86 0.30
N ARG A 200 26.64 -32.55 0.39
CA ARG A 200 25.49 -32.03 1.14
C ARG A 200 24.22 -32.15 0.32
N PHE A 201 23.13 -32.52 0.98
CA PHE A 201 21.81 -32.65 0.38
C PHE A 201 20.76 -32.02 1.29
N ALA A 202 19.76 -31.36 0.70
CA ALA A 202 18.71 -30.69 1.44
C ALA A 202 17.38 -31.44 1.33
N TYR A 203 16.71 -31.61 2.45
CA TYR A 203 15.30 -31.98 2.52
C TYR A 203 14.48 -30.77 2.90
N GLN A 204 13.59 -30.32 2.02
CA GLN A 204 12.68 -29.21 2.30
C GLN A 204 11.50 -29.23 1.33
N ASP A 205 10.30 -29.01 1.85
CA ASP A 205 9.08 -28.88 1.05
C ASP A 205 8.88 -27.44 0.55
N VAL A 206 8.05 -27.27 -0.48
CA VAL A 206 7.60 -25.95 -0.92
C VAL A 206 6.92 -25.26 0.26
N PRO A 207 7.20 -23.96 0.51
CA PRO A 207 6.62 -23.25 1.65
C PRO A 207 5.09 -23.24 1.59
N VAL A 208 4.44 -23.12 2.74
CA VAL A 208 2.99 -22.87 2.83
C VAL A 208 2.75 -21.66 3.70
N ILE A 209 1.81 -20.79 3.34
CA ILE A 209 1.35 -19.69 4.20
C ILE A 209 -0.04 -20.04 4.74
N THR A 210 -0.11 -20.34 6.04
CA THR A 210 -1.37 -20.65 6.73
C THR A 210 -2.11 -19.37 7.11
N SER A 211 -1.41 -18.38 7.69
CA SER A 211 -2.01 -17.09 8.07
C SER A 211 -1.07 -15.89 7.96
N VAL A 212 -1.68 -14.70 7.90
CA VAL A 212 -1.03 -13.38 7.92
C VAL A 212 -1.74 -12.55 8.99
N SER A 213 -1.01 -12.05 9.98
CA SER A 213 -1.59 -11.29 11.09
C SER A 213 -0.69 -10.12 11.53
N PRO A 214 -1.21 -8.88 11.62
CA PRO A 214 -2.56 -8.48 11.19
C PRO A 214 -2.74 -8.64 9.67
N ALA A 215 -3.95 -9.00 9.24
CA ALA A 215 -4.30 -9.20 7.82
C ALA A 215 -4.61 -7.88 7.08
N SER A 216 -4.40 -6.73 7.72
CA SER A 216 -4.61 -5.41 7.13
C SER A 216 -3.72 -4.35 7.77
N GLY A 217 -3.56 -3.22 7.07
CA GLY A 217 -2.84 -2.05 7.55
C GLY A 217 -2.85 -0.91 6.55
N LEU A 218 -2.26 0.22 6.94
CA LEU A 218 -2.37 1.47 6.18
C LEU A 218 -1.59 1.43 4.86
N LEU A 219 -2.01 2.26 3.90
CA LEU A 219 -1.33 2.47 2.61
C LEU A 219 0.16 2.82 2.73
N ASP A 220 0.56 3.48 3.83
CA ASP A 220 1.97 3.84 4.08
C ASP A 220 2.87 2.60 4.34
N GLY A 221 2.26 1.45 4.63
CA GLY A 221 2.96 0.26 5.08
C GLY A 221 3.71 0.50 6.39
N GLY A 222 4.80 -0.23 6.60
CA GLY A 222 5.69 -0.08 7.76
C GLY A 222 5.23 -0.85 9.01
N ASN A 223 3.98 -1.30 9.08
CA ASN A 223 3.57 -2.23 10.13
C ASN A 223 4.23 -3.59 9.92
N VAL A 224 4.51 -4.28 11.03
CA VAL A 224 4.98 -5.66 11.03
C VAL A 224 3.76 -6.58 10.88
N VAL A 225 3.86 -7.60 10.02
CA VAL A 225 2.92 -8.72 9.93
C VAL A 225 3.66 -10.02 10.22
N THR A 226 3.06 -10.85 11.06
CA THR A 226 3.51 -12.21 11.31
C THR A 226 2.86 -13.14 10.28
N LEU A 227 3.69 -13.81 9.48
CA LEU A 227 3.29 -14.89 8.60
C LEU A 227 3.51 -16.22 9.31
N ARG A 228 2.46 -17.04 9.40
CA ARG A 228 2.56 -18.43 9.87
C ARG A 228 2.48 -19.39 8.69
N GLY A 229 3.19 -20.51 8.80
CA GLY A 229 3.33 -21.43 7.68
C GLY A 229 4.22 -22.64 7.96
N THR A 230 4.73 -23.23 6.90
CA THR A 230 5.71 -24.33 6.94
C THR A 230 6.88 -24.06 5.99
N SER A 231 7.99 -24.75 6.24
CA SER A 231 9.19 -24.76 5.40
C SER A 231 9.82 -23.39 5.15
N PHE A 232 9.79 -22.52 6.16
CA PHE A 232 10.47 -21.22 6.13
C PHE A 232 11.96 -21.28 6.54
N THR A 233 12.64 -22.42 6.37
CA THR A 233 14.02 -22.60 6.86
C THR A 233 15.06 -21.77 6.12
N VAL A 234 14.89 -21.59 4.81
CA VAL A 234 15.76 -20.75 3.97
C VAL A 234 14.89 -19.88 3.08
N VAL A 235 14.45 -18.73 3.60
CA VAL A 235 13.64 -17.75 2.86
C VAL A 235 14.55 -16.86 2.04
N THR A 236 14.30 -16.79 0.73
CA THR A 236 15.04 -15.94 -0.22
C THR A 236 14.27 -14.68 -0.60
N GLY A 237 12.97 -14.60 -0.28
CA GLY A 237 12.23 -13.36 -0.37
C GLY A 237 10.77 -13.45 0.04
N VAL A 238 10.20 -12.30 0.37
CA VAL A 238 8.77 -12.11 0.65
C VAL A 238 8.29 -10.90 -0.12
N TRP A 239 7.16 -11.03 -0.82
CA TRP A 239 6.54 -9.96 -1.59
C TRP A 239 5.08 -9.77 -1.20
N ILE A 240 4.64 -8.53 -1.18
CA ILE A 240 3.25 -8.14 -0.95
C ILE A 240 2.79 -7.40 -2.20
N ASN A 241 1.88 -8.00 -2.97
CA ASN A 241 1.46 -7.51 -4.29
C ASN A 241 2.62 -7.30 -5.29
N GLY A 242 3.64 -8.17 -5.27
CA GLY A 242 4.82 -8.06 -6.14
C GLY A 242 5.87 -7.05 -5.69
N ALA A 243 5.57 -6.19 -4.71
CA ALA A 243 6.59 -5.33 -4.08
C ALA A 243 7.35 -6.14 -3.00
N PRO A 244 8.69 -6.09 -2.96
CA PRO A 244 9.45 -6.75 -1.92
C PRO A 244 9.10 -6.15 -0.55
N ALA A 245 9.02 -7.00 0.48
CA ALA A 245 8.88 -6.54 1.85
C ALA A 245 10.06 -5.63 2.25
N LYS A 246 9.81 -4.64 3.11
CA LYS A 246 10.88 -3.72 3.57
C LYS A 246 11.94 -4.44 4.39
N SER A 247 11.53 -5.41 5.19
CA SER A 247 12.41 -6.36 5.88
C SER A 247 11.67 -7.66 6.16
N VAL A 248 12.46 -8.73 6.36
CA VAL A 248 11.96 -10.07 6.68
C VAL A 248 12.85 -10.62 7.79
N THR A 249 12.25 -10.90 8.95
CA THR A 249 12.89 -11.57 10.07
C THR A 249 12.34 -12.98 10.17
N ARG A 250 13.21 -13.98 10.02
CA ARG A 250 12.82 -15.38 10.25
C ARG A 250 12.88 -15.68 11.74
N VAL A 251 11.73 -15.99 12.33
CA VAL A 251 11.61 -16.36 13.75
C VAL A 251 11.81 -17.87 13.93
N SER A 252 11.20 -18.67 13.05
CA SER A 252 11.34 -20.13 13.06
C SER A 252 11.09 -20.71 11.66
N ALA A 253 11.12 -22.04 11.52
CA ALA A 253 10.71 -22.72 10.28
C ALA A 253 9.21 -22.55 9.94
N THR A 254 8.41 -22.00 10.87
CA THR A 254 6.95 -21.85 10.74
C THR A 254 6.48 -20.41 10.96
N GLN A 255 7.39 -19.46 11.21
CA GLN A 255 7.05 -18.06 11.46
C GLN A 255 8.06 -17.08 10.86
N LEU A 256 7.53 -16.08 10.16
CA LEU A 256 8.25 -14.89 9.70
C LEU A 256 7.58 -13.63 10.23
N ASP A 257 8.38 -12.63 10.60
CA ASP A 257 7.91 -11.27 10.83
C ASP A 257 8.36 -10.40 9.65
N VAL A 258 7.42 -9.69 9.03
CA VAL A 258 7.62 -9.03 7.74
C VAL A 258 7.15 -7.58 7.84
N VAL A 259 8.00 -6.63 7.44
CA VAL A 259 7.60 -5.22 7.39
C VAL A 259 6.96 -4.92 6.03
N VAL A 260 5.70 -4.50 6.06
CA VAL A 260 4.87 -4.28 4.87
C VAL A 260 5.39 -3.08 4.05
N PRO A 261 5.53 -3.18 2.72
CA PRO A 261 5.89 -2.04 1.88
C PRO A 261 4.72 -1.06 1.73
N ALA A 262 5.00 0.17 1.28
CA ALA A 262 3.92 1.11 0.97
C ALA A 262 3.19 0.71 -0.32
N ARG A 263 1.90 1.05 -0.42
CA ARG A 263 1.08 0.89 -1.63
C ARG A 263 0.23 2.13 -1.86
N ILE A 264 -0.01 2.46 -3.13
CA ILE A 264 -0.80 3.63 -3.51
C ILE A 264 -2.31 3.38 -3.55
N ALA A 265 -2.79 2.14 -3.49
CA ALA A 265 -4.22 1.84 -3.60
C ALA A 265 -4.69 0.94 -2.46
N THR A 266 -5.94 1.07 -2.05
CA THR A 266 -6.57 0.15 -1.09
C THR A 266 -6.92 -1.20 -1.72
N GLY A 267 -7.30 -2.17 -0.89
CA GLY A 267 -7.81 -3.47 -1.31
C GLY A 267 -6.94 -4.65 -0.93
N SER A 268 -7.50 -5.85 -1.09
CA SER A 268 -6.84 -7.12 -0.80
C SER A 268 -5.79 -7.45 -1.87
N VAL A 269 -4.66 -7.99 -1.42
CA VAL A 269 -3.53 -8.33 -2.28
C VAL A 269 -2.92 -9.69 -1.90
N PRO A 270 -2.23 -10.37 -2.84
CA PRO A 270 -1.52 -11.60 -2.53
C PRO A 270 -0.25 -11.34 -1.72
N VAL A 271 0.12 -12.33 -0.90
CA VAL A 271 1.44 -12.43 -0.25
C VAL A 271 2.17 -13.64 -0.82
N LYS A 272 3.40 -13.43 -1.29
CA LYS A 272 4.27 -14.47 -1.84
C LYS A 272 5.48 -14.68 -0.94
N VAL A 273 5.81 -15.93 -0.65
CA VAL A 273 7.05 -16.33 0.04
C VAL A 273 7.83 -17.25 -0.89
N THR A 274 9.12 -17.00 -1.05
CA THR A 274 10.04 -17.86 -1.80
C THR A 274 11.12 -18.40 -0.87
N THR A 275 11.39 -19.69 -0.99
CA THR A 275 12.49 -20.40 -0.34
C THR A 275 13.34 -21.09 -1.41
N ARG A 276 14.44 -21.73 -1.00
CA ARG A 276 15.22 -22.57 -1.93
C ARG A 276 14.42 -23.73 -2.54
N ALA A 277 13.34 -24.18 -1.89
CA ALA A 277 12.48 -25.28 -2.34
C ALA A 277 11.37 -24.84 -3.31
N GLY A 278 11.17 -23.54 -3.50
CA GLY A 278 10.15 -23.01 -4.39
C GLY A 278 9.42 -21.81 -3.82
N SER A 279 8.24 -21.50 -4.36
CA SER A 279 7.45 -20.36 -3.93
C SER A 279 6.01 -20.74 -3.65
N VAL A 280 5.39 -20.02 -2.73
CA VAL A 280 3.94 -20.05 -2.48
C VAL A 280 3.37 -18.65 -2.56
N THR A 281 2.15 -18.53 -3.08
CA THR A 281 1.39 -17.28 -3.10
C THR A 281 0.04 -17.52 -2.45
N LYS A 282 -0.24 -16.83 -1.35
CA LYS A 282 -1.57 -16.82 -0.73
C LYS A 282 -2.35 -15.62 -1.30
N ALA A 283 -3.38 -15.90 -2.07
CA ALA A 283 -4.26 -14.86 -2.63
C ALA A 283 -5.03 -14.14 -1.51
N ASN A 284 -5.31 -12.84 -1.70
CA ASN A 284 -6.09 -12.00 -0.79
C ASN A 284 -5.64 -12.07 0.69
N ALA A 285 -4.34 -12.25 0.91
CA ALA A 285 -3.77 -12.53 2.22
C ALA A 285 -3.57 -11.28 3.09
N TYR A 286 -3.47 -10.09 2.47
CA TYR A 286 -3.30 -8.83 3.18
C TYR A 286 -4.14 -7.73 2.53
N THR A 287 -4.72 -6.82 3.32
CA THR A 287 -5.57 -5.74 2.84
C THR A 287 -4.98 -4.37 3.18
N TYR A 288 -4.66 -3.58 2.16
CA TYR A 288 -4.31 -2.17 2.37
C TYR A 288 -5.58 -1.33 2.59
N ILE A 289 -5.61 -0.59 3.68
CA ILE A 289 -6.70 0.32 4.05
C ILE A 289 -6.21 1.77 4.09
N ALA A 290 -7.10 2.73 3.89
CA ALA A 290 -6.73 4.15 3.89
C ALA A 290 -6.66 4.77 5.31
N GLY A 291 -7.29 4.15 6.32
CA GLY A 291 -7.44 4.78 7.64
C GLY A 291 -8.34 6.01 7.56
N SER A 292 -7.96 7.11 8.23
CA SER A 292 -8.73 8.36 8.20
C SER A 292 -8.31 9.31 7.09
N THR A 293 -7.17 9.08 6.42
CA THR A 293 -6.55 10.04 5.50
C THR A 293 -6.08 9.39 4.20
N LEU A 294 -6.39 10.02 3.06
CA LEU A 294 -5.87 9.69 1.73
C LEU A 294 -4.89 10.77 1.28
N LYS A 295 -3.64 10.39 1.00
CA LYS A 295 -2.59 11.31 0.55
C LYS A 295 -2.61 11.51 -0.97
N PRO A 296 -1.99 12.59 -1.50
CA PRO A 296 -1.74 12.72 -2.94
C PRO A 296 -1.11 11.47 -3.53
N GLY A 297 -1.59 11.05 -4.70
CA GLY A 297 -1.11 9.81 -5.34
C GLY A 297 -1.81 8.53 -4.84
N GLN A 298 -2.45 8.57 -3.67
CA GLN A 298 -3.18 7.42 -3.14
C GLN A 298 -4.62 7.35 -3.66
N VAL A 299 -5.12 6.12 -3.77
CA VAL A 299 -6.39 5.77 -4.40
C VAL A 299 -7.23 4.92 -3.43
N LEU A 300 -8.46 5.34 -3.21
CA LEU A 300 -9.47 4.56 -2.51
C LEU A 300 -10.33 3.82 -3.55
N LEU A 301 -10.15 2.50 -3.65
CA LEU A 301 -10.90 1.64 -4.57
C LEU A 301 -12.31 1.36 -4.05
N GLY A 302 -13.21 0.94 -4.97
CA GLY A 302 -14.55 0.47 -4.62
C GLY A 302 -14.53 -0.63 -3.54
N GLY A 303 -15.46 -0.56 -2.60
CA GLY A 303 -15.53 -1.41 -1.41
C GLY A 303 -14.65 -0.97 -0.25
N SER A 304 -13.88 0.12 -0.39
CA SER A 304 -13.04 0.67 0.67
C SER A 304 -13.62 1.98 1.24
N ALA A 305 -13.19 2.35 2.45
CA ALA A 305 -13.60 3.61 3.06
C ALA A 305 -12.44 4.31 3.78
N LEU A 306 -12.52 5.64 3.82
CA LEU A 306 -11.90 6.42 4.88
C LEU A 306 -12.77 6.31 6.13
N VAL A 307 -12.16 6.11 7.29
CA VAL A 307 -12.86 5.96 8.57
C VAL A 307 -12.34 7.03 9.53
N SER A 308 -13.24 7.79 10.14
CA SER A 308 -12.87 8.80 11.13
C SER A 308 -12.12 8.17 12.32
N PRO A 309 -11.21 8.89 12.99
CA PRO A 309 -10.48 8.36 14.15
C PRO A 309 -11.38 7.80 15.26
N ASN A 310 -12.58 8.36 15.48
CA ASN A 310 -13.57 7.83 16.44
C ASN A 310 -14.40 6.64 15.91
N GLY A 311 -14.19 6.21 14.66
CA GLY A 311 -14.89 5.08 14.03
C GLY A 311 -16.34 5.34 13.60
N LEU A 312 -16.90 6.50 13.94
CA LEU A 312 -18.33 6.79 13.76
C LEU A 312 -18.73 7.18 12.34
N TYR A 313 -17.79 7.69 11.56
CA TYR A 313 -18.05 8.25 10.24
C TYR A 313 -17.18 7.60 9.18
N LYS A 314 -17.77 7.33 8.02
CA LYS A 314 -17.08 6.67 6.90
C LYS A 314 -17.36 7.41 5.60
N ALA A 315 -16.32 7.70 4.83
CA ALA A 315 -16.45 8.07 3.42
C ALA A 315 -16.09 6.85 2.58
N GLY A 316 -17.10 6.11 2.15
CA GLY A 316 -16.98 4.86 1.42
C GLY A 316 -17.07 5.08 -0.08
N MET A 317 -16.07 4.60 -0.82
CA MET A 317 -16.20 4.41 -2.25
C MET A 317 -16.92 3.08 -2.45
N GLN A 318 -18.21 3.12 -2.80
CA GLN A 318 -19.03 1.92 -2.94
C GLN A 318 -18.71 1.18 -4.26
N THR A 319 -19.09 -0.10 -4.33
CA THR A 319 -18.81 -0.96 -5.50
C THR A 319 -19.63 -0.58 -6.73
N ASP A 320 -20.76 0.09 -6.53
CA ASP A 320 -21.58 0.69 -7.58
C ASP A 320 -20.96 1.96 -8.20
N GLY A 321 -19.86 2.45 -7.62
CA GLY A 321 -19.13 3.61 -8.09
C GLY A 321 -19.57 4.95 -7.49
N ASN A 322 -20.36 4.95 -6.42
CA ASN A 322 -20.74 6.15 -5.69
C ASN A 322 -19.84 6.38 -4.46
N LEU A 323 -19.35 7.61 -4.27
CA LEU A 323 -18.74 8.02 -3.01
C LEU A 323 -19.83 8.46 -2.04
N VAL A 324 -19.92 7.79 -0.89
CA VAL A 324 -20.98 8.02 0.09
C VAL A 324 -20.39 8.28 1.47
N ILE A 325 -20.89 9.31 2.15
CA ILE A 325 -20.57 9.57 3.56
C ILE A 325 -21.68 8.99 4.42
N VAL A 326 -21.30 8.11 5.33
CA VAL A 326 -22.21 7.35 6.20
C VAL A 326 -21.90 7.64 7.67
N SER A 327 -22.95 7.77 8.48
CA SER A 327 -22.91 7.85 9.94
C SER A 327 -24.00 6.96 10.53
N GLY A 328 -23.63 6.01 11.40
CA GLY A 328 -24.57 5.04 11.99
C GLY A 328 -25.35 4.20 10.96
N GLY A 329 -24.75 3.90 9.80
CA GLY A 329 -25.41 3.18 8.70
C GLY A 329 -26.27 4.06 7.78
N VAL A 330 -26.51 5.32 8.13
CA VAL A 330 -27.33 6.26 7.34
C VAL A 330 -26.45 7.10 6.42
N ALA A 331 -26.80 7.15 5.14
CA ALA A 331 -26.16 8.03 4.17
C ALA A 331 -26.48 9.50 4.49
N ARG A 332 -25.44 10.31 4.65
CA ARG A 332 -25.52 11.75 4.94
C ARG A 332 -25.24 12.62 3.71
N TRP A 333 -24.45 12.10 2.77
CA TRP A 333 -24.09 12.76 1.53
C TRP A 333 -23.64 11.72 0.51
N ASN A 334 -23.82 12.01 -0.78
CA ASN A 334 -23.23 11.22 -1.85
C ASN A 334 -22.81 12.10 -3.04
N SER A 335 -21.85 11.60 -3.82
CA SER A 335 -21.32 12.29 -5.00
C SER A 335 -22.22 12.28 -6.24
N GLY A 336 -23.29 11.47 -6.23
CA GLY A 336 -24.16 11.25 -7.39
C GLY A 336 -23.50 10.47 -8.53
N THR A 337 -22.34 9.85 -8.29
CA THR A 337 -21.63 9.08 -9.31
C THR A 337 -22.08 7.62 -9.32
N SER A 338 -21.92 6.97 -10.47
CA SER A 338 -22.15 5.54 -10.66
C SER A 338 -21.14 4.98 -11.66
N GLY A 339 -20.96 3.66 -11.65
CA GLY A 339 -20.04 2.93 -12.52
C GLY A 339 -19.05 2.07 -11.73
N VAL A 340 -19.10 0.75 -11.97
CA VAL A 340 -18.15 -0.19 -11.38
C VAL A 340 -16.73 0.20 -11.75
N GLY A 341 -15.82 0.14 -10.76
CA GLY A 341 -14.41 0.49 -10.96
C GLY A 341 -14.09 1.98 -10.81
N ASN A 342 -15.09 2.83 -10.52
CA ASN A 342 -14.83 4.19 -10.07
C ASN A 342 -13.97 4.17 -8.79
N ARG A 343 -13.11 5.18 -8.64
CA ARG A 343 -12.18 5.29 -7.52
C ARG A 343 -12.01 6.74 -7.07
N LEU A 344 -11.89 6.96 -5.76
CA LEU A 344 -11.58 8.27 -5.19
C LEU A 344 -10.07 8.47 -5.17
N PHE A 345 -9.62 9.64 -5.61
CA PHE A 345 -8.20 9.96 -5.76
C PHE A 345 -7.95 11.47 -5.59
N VAL A 346 -6.74 11.80 -5.14
CA VAL A 346 -6.21 13.17 -5.12
C VAL A 346 -5.11 13.27 -6.16
N ARG A 347 -5.37 14.05 -7.22
CA ARG A 347 -4.40 14.36 -8.29
C ARG A 347 -3.19 15.12 -7.74
N SER A 348 -2.08 15.07 -8.46
CA SER A 348 -0.86 15.82 -8.13
C SER A 348 -1.09 17.33 -8.06
N ASP A 349 -2.05 17.86 -8.84
CA ASP A 349 -2.48 19.26 -8.80
C ASP A 349 -3.39 19.60 -7.60
N GLY A 350 -3.70 18.67 -6.70
CA GLY A 350 -4.58 18.88 -5.55
C GLY A 350 -6.07 18.68 -5.83
N GLN A 351 -6.46 18.29 -7.05
CA GLN A 351 -7.86 18.01 -7.37
C GLN A 351 -8.32 16.69 -6.72
N LEU A 352 -9.25 16.77 -5.78
CA LEU A 352 -10.01 15.63 -5.26
C LEU A 352 -11.09 15.24 -6.27
N ALA A 353 -11.09 13.98 -6.73
CA ALA A 353 -12.02 13.53 -7.74
C ALA A 353 -12.43 12.06 -7.56
N VAL A 354 -13.63 11.75 -8.04
CA VAL A 354 -14.00 10.38 -8.40
C VAL A 354 -13.63 10.20 -9.87
N MET A 355 -12.74 9.25 -10.14
CA MET A 355 -12.28 8.91 -11.48
C MET A 355 -12.92 7.60 -11.92
N ARG A 356 -13.40 7.55 -13.16
CA ARG A 356 -13.98 6.36 -13.78
C ARG A 356 -12.92 5.32 -14.11
N ALA A 357 -13.38 4.11 -14.39
CA ALA A 357 -12.52 3.01 -14.81
C ALA A 357 -11.68 3.36 -16.06
N ASP A 358 -12.27 4.09 -17.01
CA ASP A 358 -11.64 4.57 -18.25
C ASP A 358 -10.66 5.76 -18.07
N GLY A 359 -10.52 6.29 -16.85
CA GLY A 359 -9.65 7.42 -16.53
C GLY A 359 -10.32 8.80 -16.65
N SER A 360 -11.56 8.89 -17.13
CA SER A 360 -12.33 10.14 -17.15
C SER A 360 -12.78 10.56 -15.75
N LEU A 361 -13.04 11.85 -15.53
CA LEU A 361 -13.53 12.34 -14.23
C LEU A 361 -15.06 12.17 -14.16
N ALA A 362 -15.55 11.47 -13.13
CA ALA A 362 -16.97 11.35 -12.83
C ALA A 362 -17.48 12.52 -11.99
N TRP A 363 -16.66 12.98 -11.05
CA TRP A 363 -16.98 14.08 -10.15
C TRP A 363 -15.67 14.73 -9.66
N THR A 364 -15.73 16.03 -9.39
CA THR A 364 -14.58 16.80 -8.88
C THR A 364 -15.03 17.77 -7.80
N ALA A 365 -14.21 17.93 -6.74
CA ALA A 365 -14.40 18.96 -5.73
C ALA A 365 -13.99 20.39 -6.20
N GLY A 366 -13.40 20.54 -7.40
CA GLY A 366 -12.81 21.80 -7.88
C GLY A 366 -11.66 22.34 -7.02
N THR A 367 -10.78 21.47 -6.52
CA THR A 367 -9.70 21.82 -5.57
C THR A 367 -8.32 21.86 -6.24
N ASN A 368 -8.28 21.87 -7.57
CA ASN A 368 -7.05 22.06 -8.35
C ASN A 368 -6.27 23.31 -7.90
N GLY A 369 -4.95 23.22 -7.82
CA GLY A 369 -4.03 24.24 -7.30
C GLY A 369 -3.59 24.00 -5.85
N TRP A 370 -4.32 23.20 -5.07
CA TRP A 370 -3.96 22.85 -3.69
C TRP A 370 -3.02 21.64 -3.63
N THR A 371 -1.84 21.74 -4.25
CA THR A 371 -0.85 20.66 -4.35
C THR A 371 -0.40 20.20 -2.96
N GLY A 372 -0.22 18.88 -2.79
CA GLY A 372 0.19 18.30 -1.51
C GLY A 372 -0.93 18.18 -0.46
N ALA A 373 -2.15 18.61 -0.78
CA ALA A 373 -3.29 18.50 0.13
C ALA A 373 -3.72 17.04 0.33
N VAL A 374 -4.15 16.72 1.55
CA VAL A 374 -4.63 15.38 1.94
C VAL A 374 -6.14 15.43 2.18
N VAL A 375 -6.82 14.32 1.90
CA VAL A 375 -8.25 14.16 2.22
C VAL A 375 -8.37 13.43 3.53
N THR A 376 -9.15 13.95 4.47
CA THR A 376 -9.36 13.36 5.78
C THR A 376 -10.85 13.21 6.08
N MET A 377 -11.22 12.09 6.69
CA MET A 377 -12.53 11.94 7.34
C MET A 377 -12.41 12.37 8.80
N THR A 378 -13.04 13.49 9.16
CA THR A 378 -12.93 14.07 10.51
C THR A 378 -13.90 13.40 11.51
N ASN A 379 -13.65 13.60 12.80
CA ASN A 379 -14.55 13.14 13.87
C ASN A 379 -15.90 13.87 13.89
N ASP A 380 -16.01 15.00 13.18
CA ASP A 380 -17.25 15.78 13.06
C ASP A 380 -18.06 15.40 11.81
N GLY A 381 -17.68 14.30 11.13
CA GLY A 381 -18.40 13.80 9.96
C GLY A 381 -18.10 14.57 8.66
N LEU A 382 -16.97 15.27 8.58
CA LEU A 382 -16.57 15.97 7.37
C LEU A 382 -15.53 15.16 6.59
N LEU A 383 -15.86 14.82 5.35
CA LEU A 383 -14.84 14.57 4.33
C LEU A 383 -14.25 15.92 3.91
N GLN A 384 -13.00 16.16 4.30
CA GLN A 384 -12.35 17.45 4.20
C GLN A 384 -11.01 17.32 3.46
N LEU A 385 -10.74 18.22 2.52
CA LEU A 385 -9.41 18.40 1.94
C LEU A 385 -8.64 19.46 2.76
N ARG A 386 -7.40 19.16 3.15
CA ARG A 386 -6.55 20.06 3.95
C ARG A 386 -5.14 20.16 3.38
N GLN A 387 -4.55 21.35 3.45
CA GLN A 387 -3.13 21.57 3.20
C GLN A 387 -2.48 21.98 4.53
N GLY A 388 -1.65 21.11 5.12
CA GLY A 388 -1.18 21.29 6.50
C GLY A 388 -2.35 21.37 7.48
N SER A 389 -2.37 22.39 8.34
CA SER A 389 -3.48 22.63 9.28
C SER A 389 -4.67 23.34 8.63
N THR A 390 -4.54 23.87 7.42
CA THR A 390 -5.57 24.68 6.76
C THR A 390 -6.59 23.80 6.03
N PRO A 391 -7.88 23.82 6.44
CA PRO A 391 -8.93 23.23 5.62
C PRO A 391 -9.11 24.04 4.34
N VAL A 392 -9.40 23.35 3.24
CA VAL A 392 -9.53 23.93 1.90
C VAL A 392 -10.94 23.74 1.37
N TRP A 393 -11.51 22.56 1.59
CA TRP A 393 -12.82 22.18 1.08
C TRP A 393 -13.44 21.11 1.97
N ASP A 394 -14.78 21.08 2.04
CA ASP A 394 -15.52 19.92 2.53
C ASP A 394 -16.75 19.58 1.68
N HIS A 395 -17.26 18.36 1.87
CA HIS A 395 -18.36 17.77 1.09
C HIS A 395 -19.66 18.58 1.04
N ARG A 396 -19.87 19.54 1.93
CA ARG A 396 -21.04 20.43 1.93
C ARG A 396 -20.94 21.53 0.86
N GLY A 397 -19.87 21.55 0.06
CA GLY A 397 -19.63 22.59 -0.93
C GLY A 397 -19.04 23.87 -0.34
N VAL A 398 -18.49 23.79 0.87
CA VAL A 398 -17.79 24.89 1.54
C VAL A 398 -16.34 24.88 1.12
N ARG A 399 -15.86 26.01 0.60
CA ARG A 399 -14.44 26.29 0.39
C ARG A 399 -13.95 27.19 1.51
N TYR A 400 -12.82 26.86 2.12
CA TYR A 400 -12.28 27.65 3.21
C TYR A 400 -11.19 28.59 2.71
N ASP A 401 -11.14 29.78 3.32
CA ASP A 401 -10.15 30.83 3.06
C ASP A 401 -10.28 31.50 1.68
N ARG A 402 -10.07 30.75 0.58
CA ARG A 402 -9.91 31.35 -0.74
C ARG A 402 -10.32 30.48 -1.93
N LEU A 403 -10.61 31.13 -3.05
CA LEU A 403 -10.74 30.57 -4.40
C LEU A 403 -9.45 30.83 -5.18
N LEU A 404 -8.82 29.76 -5.66
CA LEU A 404 -7.58 29.83 -6.45
C LEU A 404 -7.87 30.12 -7.94
N PRO A 405 -6.86 30.56 -8.72
CA PRO A 405 -6.98 30.65 -10.17
C PRO A 405 -7.57 29.38 -10.80
N ASN A 406 -8.45 29.57 -11.77
CA ASN A 406 -9.21 28.54 -12.48
C ASN A 406 -10.20 27.73 -11.61
N GLN A 407 -10.47 28.16 -10.38
CA GLN A 407 -11.55 27.58 -9.57
C GLN A 407 -12.84 28.38 -9.75
N VAL A 408 -13.96 27.66 -9.66
CA VAL A 408 -15.31 28.21 -9.77
C VAL A 408 -16.11 27.95 -8.50
N LEU A 409 -17.00 28.88 -8.19
CA LEU A 409 -18.05 28.76 -7.20
C LEU A 409 -19.37 28.57 -7.94
N ARG A 410 -19.88 27.34 -7.96
CA ARG A 410 -21.14 27.01 -8.63
C ARG A 410 -22.35 27.45 -7.80
N SER A 411 -23.51 27.48 -8.43
CA SER A 411 -24.80 27.71 -7.77
C SER A 411 -24.97 26.83 -6.52
N GLY A 412 -25.14 27.45 -5.36
CA GLY A 412 -25.24 26.83 -4.04
C GLY A 412 -23.92 26.76 -3.25
N GLU A 413 -22.77 26.92 -3.89
CA GLU A 413 -21.46 26.81 -3.23
C GLU A 413 -21.04 28.12 -2.54
N SER A 414 -20.22 28.01 -1.50
CA SER A 414 -19.71 29.16 -0.73
C SER A 414 -18.19 29.13 -0.52
N ILE A 415 -17.56 30.30 -0.49
CA ILE A 415 -16.24 30.49 0.11
C ILE A 415 -16.44 31.12 1.47
N THR A 416 -15.88 30.52 2.52
CA THR A 416 -16.13 30.88 3.91
C THR A 416 -14.83 31.26 4.60
N ALA A 417 -14.88 32.31 5.40
CA ALA A 417 -13.77 32.71 6.25
C ALA A 417 -13.38 31.57 7.19
N ALA A 418 -12.10 31.49 7.57
CA ALA A 418 -11.63 30.46 8.50
C ALA A 418 -12.38 30.47 9.85
N SER A 419 -12.84 31.64 10.31
CA SER A 419 -13.66 31.78 11.52
C SER A 419 -15.12 31.36 11.33
N THR A 420 -15.53 30.99 10.12
CA THR A 420 -16.91 30.71 9.69
C THR A 420 -17.92 31.85 9.86
N ALA A 421 -17.47 33.02 10.34
CA ALA A 421 -18.34 34.15 10.62
C ALA A 421 -18.94 34.80 9.36
N TRP A 422 -18.32 34.59 8.19
CA TRP A 422 -18.70 35.19 6.92
C TRP A 422 -18.50 34.25 5.75
N SER A 423 -19.44 34.27 4.82
CA SER A 423 -19.43 33.45 3.61
C SER A 423 -19.81 34.27 2.38
N MET A 424 -19.03 34.12 1.30
CA MET A 424 -19.40 34.56 -0.03
C MET A 424 -20.06 33.39 -0.76
N THR A 425 -21.34 33.48 -1.05
CA THR A 425 -22.17 32.39 -1.61
C THR A 425 -22.67 32.75 -3.00
N MET A 426 -22.48 31.85 -3.96
CA MET A 426 -23.16 31.95 -5.26
C MET A 426 -24.55 31.34 -5.12
N ARG A 427 -25.58 32.16 -4.96
CA ARG A 427 -26.95 31.69 -4.71
C ARG A 427 -27.58 31.05 -5.96
N THR A 428 -28.62 30.23 -5.73
CA THR A 428 -29.37 29.53 -6.79
C THR A 428 -30.15 30.45 -7.72
N ASP A 429 -30.43 31.68 -7.27
CA ASP A 429 -31.02 32.77 -8.06
C ASP A 429 -30.02 33.45 -9.01
N GLY A 430 -28.72 33.13 -8.92
CA GLY A 430 -27.65 33.71 -9.73
C GLY A 430 -26.97 34.93 -9.13
N ASN A 431 -27.26 35.28 -7.87
CA ASN A 431 -26.63 36.38 -7.17
C ASN A 431 -25.45 35.91 -6.30
N LEU A 432 -24.30 36.58 -6.40
CA LEU A 432 -23.15 36.34 -5.53
C LEU A 432 -23.24 37.27 -4.32
N VAL A 433 -23.32 36.72 -3.10
CA VAL A 433 -23.57 37.52 -1.89
C VAL A 433 -22.53 37.24 -0.81
N LEU A 434 -22.13 38.27 -0.06
CA LEU A 434 -21.36 38.14 1.17
C LEU A 434 -22.30 38.29 2.36
N THR A 435 -22.43 37.25 3.17
CA THR A 435 -23.35 37.19 4.32
C THR A 435 -22.63 36.76 5.60
N SER A 436 -23.07 37.28 6.75
CA SER A 436 -22.63 36.79 8.05
C SER A 436 -23.25 35.43 8.37
N ALA A 437 -22.73 34.75 9.38
CA ALA A 437 -23.31 33.50 9.91
C ALA A 437 -24.75 33.69 10.41
N ALA A 438 -25.13 34.90 10.84
CA ALA A 438 -26.50 35.25 11.23
C ALA A 438 -27.42 35.59 10.03
N GLY A 439 -26.93 35.48 8.79
CA GLY A 439 -27.68 35.75 7.58
C GLY A 439 -27.68 37.22 7.13
N ALA A 440 -26.97 38.12 7.83
CA ALA A 440 -26.90 39.52 7.45
C ALA A 440 -26.05 39.72 6.20
N ARG A 441 -26.64 40.25 5.12
CA ARG A 441 -25.95 40.53 3.85
C ARG A 441 -25.14 41.82 3.93
N LYS A 442 -23.83 41.74 3.68
CA LYS A 442 -22.92 42.88 3.60
C LYS A 442 -22.66 43.38 2.18
N TRP A 443 -22.72 42.49 1.19
CA TRP A 443 -22.49 42.84 -0.22
C TRP A 443 -23.19 41.85 -1.16
N ALA A 444 -23.51 42.30 -2.38
CA ALA A 444 -24.02 41.47 -3.46
C ALA A 444 -23.51 41.94 -4.83
N SER A 445 -23.36 41.02 -5.78
CA SER A 445 -23.07 41.34 -7.18
C SER A 445 -24.29 41.88 -7.94
N PHE A 446 -25.50 41.64 -7.42
CA PHE A 446 -26.79 41.95 -8.05
C PHE A 446 -26.99 41.28 -9.41
N THR A 447 -26.25 40.21 -9.66
CA THR A 447 -26.46 39.36 -10.83
C THR A 447 -27.67 38.46 -10.61
N ALA A 448 -28.30 38.04 -11.70
CA ALA A 448 -29.46 37.14 -11.66
C ALA A 448 -29.38 36.12 -12.80
N GLY A 449 -30.07 35.00 -12.62
CA GLY A 449 -30.18 33.93 -13.61
C GLY A 449 -29.67 32.61 -13.05
N SER A 450 -30.58 31.64 -12.95
CA SER A 450 -30.26 30.31 -12.45
C SER A 450 -29.15 29.64 -13.28
N GLY A 451 -28.26 28.92 -12.59
CA GLY A 451 -27.09 28.28 -13.19
C GLY A 451 -25.90 29.22 -13.44
N SER A 452 -25.96 30.48 -12.98
CA SER A 452 -24.79 31.35 -12.95
C SER A 452 -23.73 30.82 -11.97
N TYR A 453 -22.45 31.13 -12.23
CA TYR A 453 -21.32 30.74 -11.39
C TYR A 453 -20.33 31.90 -11.23
N ALA A 454 -19.60 31.93 -10.12
CA ALA A 454 -18.46 32.83 -9.94
C ALA A 454 -17.14 32.12 -10.26
N ALA A 455 -16.13 32.82 -10.77
CA ALA A 455 -14.87 32.23 -11.18
C ALA A 455 -13.70 33.15 -10.85
N MET A 456 -12.66 32.61 -10.22
CA MET A 456 -11.36 33.28 -10.14
C MET A 456 -10.55 32.88 -11.37
N GLN A 457 -10.41 33.79 -12.32
CA GLN A 457 -9.76 33.49 -13.60
C GLN A 457 -8.23 33.51 -13.48
N THR A 458 -7.55 32.86 -14.45
CA THR A 458 -6.07 32.78 -14.49
C THR A 458 -5.38 34.10 -14.82
N ASP A 459 -6.10 35.03 -15.44
CA ASP A 459 -5.67 36.40 -15.70
C ASP A 459 -5.73 37.29 -14.45
N GLY A 460 -6.29 36.81 -13.33
CA GLY A 460 -6.43 37.53 -12.08
C GLY A 460 -7.76 38.26 -11.89
N ASN A 461 -8.73 38.08 -12.79
CA ASN A 461 -10.06 38.66 -12.69
C ASN A 461 -11.03 37.74 -11.95
N PHE A 462 -11.79 38.26 -10.99
CA PHE A 462 -12.87 37.51 -10.35
C PHE A 462 -14.21 37.95 -10.95
N VAL A 463 -14.98 37.00 -11.47
CA VAL A 463 -16.16 37.29 -12.29
C VAL A 463 -17.35 36.45 -11.88
N VAL A 464 -18.56 36.96 -12.13
CA VAL A 464 -19.79 36.16 -12.18
C VAL A 464 -20.18 36.00 -13.65
N ARG A 465 -20.44 34.77 -14.07
CA ARG A 465 -20.86 34.41 -15.43
C ARG A 465 -22.20 33.68 -15.40
N ASN A 466 -23.01 33.88 -16.43
CA ASN A 466 -24.21 33.08 -16.64
C ASN A 466 -23.86 31.67 -17.17
N LYS A 467 -24.87 30.80 -17.31
CA LYS A 467 -24.72 29.43 -17.82
C LYS A 467 -24.11 29.34 -19.24
N LEU A 468 -24.17 30.41 -20.03
CA LEU A 468 -23.59 30.50 -21.38
C LEU A 468 -22.14 31.05 -21.36
N GLY A 469 -21.61 31.36 -20.18
CA GLY A 469 -20.26 31.90 -20.01
C GLY A 469 -20.16 33.42 -20.18
N VAL A 470 -21.26 34.14 -20.38
CA VAL A 470 -21.27 35.61 -20.48
C VAL A 470 -20.99 36.23 -19.11
N VAL A 471 -20.07 37.20 -19.05
CA VAL A 471 -19.74 37.92 -17.82
C VAL A 471 -20.90 38.86 -17.44
N LEU A 472 -21.50 38.62 -16.27
CA LEU A 472 -22.54 39.46 -15.68
C LEU A 472 -21.95 40.51 -14.73
N TRP A 473 -20.85 40.18 -14.05
CA TRP A 473 -20.15 41.05 -13.11
C TRP A 473 -18.66 40.70 -13.05
N SER A 474 -17.78 41.67 -12.74
CA SER A 474 -16.33 41.49 -12.70
C SER A 474 -15.67 42.48 -11.74
N THR A 475 -14.63 42.04 -11.04
CA THR A 475 -13.76 42.90 -10.22
C THR A 475 -12.86 43.82 -11.03
N LYS A 476 -12.71 43.57 -12.34
CA LYS A 476 -11.79 44.28 -13.25
C LYS A 476 -10.32 44.20 -12.82
N THR A 477 -9.98 43.24 -11.98
CA THR A 477 -8.61 42.99 -11.54
C THR A 477 -7.83 42.20 -12.58
N SER A 478 -6.50 42.31 -12.53
CA SER A 478 -5.59 41.54 -13.35
C SER A 478 -4.34 41.14 -12.56
N GLY A 479 -3.62 40.14 -13.06
CA GLY A 479 -2.42 39.59 -12.46
C GLY A 479 -2.56 38.10 -12.18
N SER A 480 -1.77 37.30 -12.90
CA SER A 480 -1.74 35.85 -12.69
C SER A 480 -1.38 35.49 -11.24
N GLY A 481 -1.93 34.38 -10.75
CA GLY A 481 -1.76 33.91 -9.37
C GLY A 481 -2.66 34.62 -8.35
N SER A 482 -3.54 35.53 -8.78
CA SER A 482 -4.46 36.20 -7.85
C SER A 482 -5.49 35.22 -7.27
N VAL A 483 -5.92 35.47 -6.03
CA VAL A 483 -6.89 34.63 -5.30
C VAL A 483 -8.02 35.48 -4.72
N MET A 484 -9.25 34.96 -4.70
CA MET A 484 -10.37 35.61 -4.01
C MET A 484 -10.51 35.05 -2.60
N ARG A 485 -10.44 35.88 -1.56
CA ARG A 485 -10.49 35.47 -0.14
C ARG A 485 -11.72 36.03 0.57
N VAL A 486 -12.24 35.31 1.56
CA VAL A 486 -13.20 35.83 2.54
C VAL A 486 -12.54 35.88 3.91
N LEU A 487 -12.54 37.05 4.52
CA LEU A 487 -11.87 37.33 5.80
C LEU A 487 -12.88 37.31 6.95
N GLY A 488 -12.41 36.92 8.14
CA GLY A 488 -13.26 36.84 9.34
C GLY A 488 -13.86 38.17 9.80
N THR A 489 -13.33 39.29 9.32
CA THR A 489 -13.83 40.66 9.56
C THR A 489 -15.03 41.04 8.67
N GLY A 490 -15.52 40.11 7.85
CA GLY A 490 -16.60 40.35 6.90
C GLY A 490 -16.16 41.13 5.67
N ASN A 491 -14.87 41.13 5.35
CA ASN A 491 -14.38 41.64 4.08
C ASN A 491 -14.09 40.47 3.15
N ALA A 492 -14.30 40.63 1.85
CA ALA A 492 -13.83 39.68 0.86
C ALA A 492 -12.96 40.42 -0.16
N ALA A 493 -11.89 39.82 -0.67
CA ALA A 493 -10.92 40.55 -1.47
C ALA A 493 -10.14 39.68 -2.44
N VAL A 494 -9.79 40.25 -3.60
CA VAL A 494 -8.85 39.67 -4.54
C VAL A 494 -7.44 40.09 -4.15
N TYR A 495 -6.62 39.10 -3.79
CA TYR A 495 -5.22 39.29 -3.46
C TYR A 495 -4.34 38.85 -4.61
N ARG A 496 -3.33 39.65 -4.93
CA ARG A 496 -2.18 39.25 -5.72
C ARG A 496 -0.98 39.19 -4.78
N SER A 497 -0.52 37.99 -4.46
CA SER A 497 0.45 37.79 -3.36
C SER A 497 -0.10 38.42 -2.06
N THR A 498 0.61 39.37 -1.46
CA THR A 498 0.19 40.11 -0.26
C THR A 498 -0.62 41.37 -0.57
N THR A 499 -0.68 41.79 -1.84
CA THR A 499 -1.36 43.02 -2.25
C THR A 499 -2.84 42.78 -2.47
N VAL A 500 -3.70 43.57 -1.83
CA VAL A 500 -5.13 43.64 -2.16
C VAL A 500 -5.29 44.43 -3.46
N THR A 501 -5.81 43.78 -4.50
CA THR A 501 -6.07 44.41 -5.81
C THR A 501 -7.54 44.81 -5.98
N TRP A 502 -8.42 44.16 -5.23
CA TRP A 502 -9.82 44.52 -5.07
C TRP A 502 -10.31 44.02 -3.72
N ALA A 503 -11.25 44.74 -3.11
CA ALA A 503 -11.97 44.25 -1.95
C ALA A 503 -13.44 44.58 -2.12
N VAL A 504 -14.30 43.83 -1.42
CA VAL A 504 -15.63 44.25 -1.04
C VAL A 504 -15.45 45.53 -0.26
N THR A 505 -15.54 46.62 -1.00
CA THR A 505 -15.90 47.90 -0.46
C THR A 505 -17.36 47.73 -0.08
N GLY A 506 -17.60 47.53 1.21
CA GLY A 506 -18.74 48.23 1.76
C GLY A 506 -18.41 49.71 1.57
N GLY A 507 -18.69 50.25 0.39
CA GLY A 507 -18.24 51.55 -0.05
C GLY A 507 -18.91 51.91 -1.36
N PRO A 508 -18.81 53.18 -1.76
CA PRO A 508 -19.46 53.69 -2.95
C PRO A 508 -19.13 52.91 -4.20
N ALA A 509 -20.03 53.02 -5.15
CA ALA A 509 -19.84 52.60 -6.51
C ALA A 509 -18.43 52.99 -7.03
N PRO A 510 -17.72 52.17 -7.85
CA PRO A 510 -16.48 52.61 -8.48
C PRO A 510 -16.65 53.98 -9.16
N GLN A 511 -15.59 54.78 -9.26
CA GLN A 511 -15.68 56.15 -9.82
C GLN A 511 -16.24 56.20 -11.25
N ASP A 512 -16.17 55.10 -12.00
CA ASP A 512 -16.76 54.91 -13.33
C ASP A 512 -18.25 54.48 -13.30
N TRP A 513 -18.82 54.23 -12.12
CA TRP A 513 -20.21 53.88 -11.92
C TRP A 513 -21.08 55.15 -11.76
N SER A 514 -21.06 56.00 -12.78
CA SER A 514 -21.98 57.14 -12.93
C SER A 514 -23.21 56.70 -13.72
N CYS A 515 -24.34 56.51 -13.04
CA CYS A 515 -25.56 56.02 -13.66
C CYS A 515 -26.72 56.99 -13.39
N TYR A 516 -26.70 58.12 -14.10
CA TYR A 516 -27.81 59.06 -14.17
C TYR A 516 -28.33 59.05 -15.60
N SER A 517 -29.37 58.26 -15.84
CA SER A 517 -29.99 58.16 -17.16
C SER A 517 -31.26 59.01 -17.17
N ARG A 518 -31.31 59.98 -18.10
CA ARG A 518 -32.42 60.91 -18.31
C ARG A 518 -33.64 60.30 -19.01
N ALA A 519 -33.60 59.02 -19.42
CA ALA A 519 -34.66 58.42 -20.24
C ALA A 519 -34.67 56.88 -20.36
N THR A 520 -33.77 56.12 -19.71
CA THR A 520 -33.68 54.66 -19.92
C THR A 520 -33.52 53.86 -18.61
N GLN A 521 -34.26 52.75 -18.50
CA GLN A 521 -34.23 51.77 -17.40
C GLN A 521 -32.87 51.08 -17.17
N ASN A 522 -31.82 51.44 -17.92
CA ASN A 522 -30.53 50.74 -17.97
C ASN A 522 -29.81 50.63 -16.61
N CYS A 523 -30.13 51.53 -15.67
CA CYS A 523 -29.58 51.49 -14.31
C CYS A 523 -30.26 50.45 -13.41
N ILE A 524 -31.59 50.46 -13.43
CA ILE A 524 -32.44 49.66 -12.55
C ILE A 524 -32.60 48.22 -13.05
N SER A 525 -32.47 48.01 -14.37
CA SER A 525 -32.42 46.67 -14.98
C SER A 525 -31.24 45.84 -14.47
N ARG A 526 -30.14 46.49 -14.07
CA ARG A 526 -28.98 45.83 -13.42
C ARG A 526 -29.28 45.30 -12.02
N PHE A 527 -30.35 45.77 -11.39
CA PHE A 527 -30.90 45.20 -10.16
C PHE A 527 -31.99 44.16 -10.43
N GLY A 528 -32.19 43.77 -11.69
CA GLY A 528 -33.27 42.86 -12.13
C GLY A 528 -34.63 43.54 -12.28
N TYR A 529 -34.70 44.87 -12.16
CA TYR A 529 -35.94 45.63 -12.21
C TYR A 529 -36.21 46.18 -13.61
N TYR A 530 -37.29 45.71 -14.21
CA TYR A 530 -37.76 46.07 -15.55
C TYR A 530 -39.14 46.76 -15.51
N GLY A 531 -39.54 47.29 -14.35
CA GLY A 531 -40.87 47.88 -14.14
C GLY A 531 -41.91 46.91 -13.57
N GLN A 532 -41.48 45.79 -12.98
CA GLN A 532 -42.41 44.85 -12.34
C GLN A 532 -43.12 45.53 -11.16
N ARG A 533 -44.43 45.34 -11.03
CA ARG A 533 -45.18 45.85 -9.87
C ARG A 533 -44.87 45.03 -8.63
N ALA A 534 -44.51 45.71 -7.55
CA ALA A 534 -44.28 45.14 -6.23
C ALA A 534 -45.24 45.77 -5.22
N TRP A 535 -45.83 44.94 -4.37
CA TRP A 535 -46.76 45.37 -3.31
C TRP A 535 -47.93 46.26 -3.79
N ASN A 536 -48.37 46.06 -5.04
CA ASN A 536 -49.43 46.83 -5.71
C ASN A 536 -49.15 48.32 -5.92
N TYR A 537 -47.90 48.78 -5.76
CA TYR A 537 -47.55 50.15 -6.10
C TYR A 537 -47.61 50.39 -7.63
N PRO A 538 -48.04 51.58 -8.07
CA PRO A 538 -48.12 51.91 -9.49
C PRO A 538 -46.71 52.15 -10.06
N VAL A 539 -46.58 52.07 -11.38
CA VAL A 539 -45.39 52.46 -12.13
C VAL A 539 -45.82 53.31 -13.32
N ASP A 540 -44.95 54.20 -13.80
CA ASP A 540 -45.20 54.97 -15.02
C ASP A 540 -45.10 54.11 -16.30
N ALA A 541 -45.32 54.75 -17.45
CA ALA A 541 -45.21 54.11 -18.77
C ALA A 541 -43.80 53.52 -19.04
N TRP A 542 -42.80 53.93 -18.28
CA TRP A 542 -41.41 53.46 -18.35
C TRP A 542 -41.01 52.61 -17.14
N GLY A 543 -41.97 52.16 -16.32
CA GLY A 543 -41.72 51.31 -15.16
C GLY A 543 -41.13 52.01 -13.93
N ASN A 544 -41.00 53.34 -13.89
CA ASN A 544 -40.39 54.05 -12.75
C ASN A 544 -41.42 54.40 -11.66
N ASN A 545 -41.05 54.18 -10.40
CA ASN A 545 -41.69 54.70 -9.19
C ASN A 545 -40.80 54.36 -7.97
N CYS A 546 -40.56 55.31 -7.07
CA CYS A 546 -39.74 55.13 -5.87
C CYS A 546 -40.31 54.13 -4.87
N THR A 547 -41.62 54.18 -4.60
CA THR A 547 -42.27 53.24 -3.69
C THR A 547 -42.32 51.84 -4.28
N ASN A 548 -42.61 51.72 -5.58
CA ASN A 548 -42.61 50.42 -6.26
C ASN A 548 -41.21 49.79 -6.34
N PHE A 549 -40.19 50.57 -6.70
CA PHE A 549 -38.82 50.08 -6.77
C PHE A 549 -38.29 49.69 -5.38
N SER A 550 -38.55 50.51 -4.36
CA SER A 550 -38.19 50.18 -2.97
C SER A 550 -38.90 48.91 -2.49
N ALA A 551 -40.19 48.75 -2.78
CA ALA A 551 -40.95 47.53 -2.50
C ALA A 551 -40.37 46.30 -3.24
N TYR A 552 -39.98 46.47 -4.50
CA TYR A 552 -39.31 45.42 -5.27
C TYR A 552 -38.00 44.99 -4.61
N ARG A 553 -37.15 45.95 -4.19
CA ARG A 553 -35.89 45.68 -3.51
C ARG A 553 -36.09 44.96 -2.18
N LEU A 554 -37.07 45.38 -1.39
CA LEU A 554 -37.46 44.70 -0.14
C LEU A 554 -38.00 43.29 -0.40
N SER A 555 -38.73 43.06 -1.49
CA SER A 555 -39.23 41.73 -1.84
C SER A 555 -38.11 40.74 -2.20
N LEU A 556 -37.05 41.20 -2.89
CA LEU A 556 -35.85 40.40 -3.16
C LEU A 556 -35.08 40.06 -1.88
N ASP A 557 -35.21 40.92 -0.88
CA ASP A 557 -34.68 40.73 0.46
C ASP A 557 -35.56 39.82 1.35
N GLY A 558 -36.66 39.28 0.79
CA GLY A 558 -37.57 38.36 1.46
C GLY A 558 -38.62 39.03 2.36
N ILE A 559 -38.73 40.36 2.33
CA ILE A 559 -39.70 41.09 3.13
C ILE A 559 -41.10 40.90 2.55
N ARG A 560 -42.06 40.49 3.40
CA ARG A 560 -43.46 40.36 3.03
C ARG A 560 -44.12 41.73 2.95
N ASN A 561 -45.11 41.88 2.07
CA ASN A 561 -45.86 43.13 1.93
C ASN A 561 -46.46 43.56 3.28
N PRO A 562 -46.06 44.71 3.86
CA PRO A 562 -46.56 45.19 5.15
C PRO A 562 -47.99 45.81 5.07
N GLY A 563 -48.61 45.76 3.89
CA GLY A 563 -49.88 46.41 3.59
C GLY A 563 -49.69 47.85 3.13
N ASN A 564 -50.77 48.62 3.06
CA ASN A 564 -50.73 49.99 2.53
C ASN A 564 -49.84 50.91 3.39
N LEU A 565 -48.70 51.35 2.86
CA LEU A 565 -47.82 52.36 3.47
C LEU A 565 -48.05 53.76 2.90
N GLY A 566 -49.02 53.95 1.99
CA GLY A 566 -49.25 55.22 1.32
C GLY A 566 -48.15 55.55 0.30
N ASN A 567 -47.97 56.85 0.03
CA ASN A 567 -46.93 57.39 -0.86
C ASN A 567 -45.58 57.56 -0.12
N ALA A 568 -44.54 57.99 -0.83
CA ALA A 568 -43.21 58.11 -0.27
C ALA A 568 -43.10 59.07 0.93
N GLU A 569 -43.96 60.11 1.01
CA GLU A 569 -44.03 61.03 2.15
C GLU A 569 -44.53 60.37 3.44
N SER A 570 -45.37 59.35 3.33
CA SER A 570 -46.08 58.76 4.48
C SER A 570 -45.55 57.40 4.91
N TRP A 571 -44.55 56.84 4.20
CA TRP A 571 -43.99 55.52 4.48
C TRP A 571 -43.46 55.38 5.90
N ASP A 572 -42.75 56.37 6.44
CA ASP A 572 -42.25 56.31 7.81
C ASP A 572 -43.37 56.30 8.85
N THR A 573 -44.33 57.21 8.72
CA THR A 573 -45.44 57.37 9.66
C THR A 573 -46.30 56.12 9.66
N ASN A 574 -46.61 55.60 8.48
CA ASN A 574 -47.38 54.37 8.33
C ASN A 574 -46.60 53.12 8.75
N ALA A 575 -45.28 53.08 8.55
CA ALA A 575 -44.44 52.00 9.04
C ALA A 575 -44.37 51.99 10.58
N ARG A 576 -44.21 53.16 11.22
CA ARG A 576 -44.30 53.29 12.69
C ARG A 576 -45.65 52.80 13.23
N ALA A 577 -46.75 53.20 12.59
CA ALA A 577 -48.10 52.75 12.97
C ALA A 577 -48.29 51.23 12.85
N LYS A 578 -47.49 50.58 11.99
CA LYS A 578 -47.46 49.12 11.79
C LYS A 578 -46.41 48.41 12.64
N GLY A 579 -45.72 49.12 13.53
CA GLY A 579 -44.76 48.56 14.48
C GLY A 579 -43.32 48.41 13.95
N PHE A 580 -43.00 48.94 12.78
CA PHE A 580 -41.62 48.97 12.28
C PHE A 580 -40.82 50.08 12.95
N ALA A 581 -39.55 49.80 13.25
CA ALA A 581 -38.65 50.81 13.78
C ALA A 581 -38.31 51.83 12.69
N VAL A 582 -38.32 53.11 13.06
CA VAL A 582 -37.92 54.21 12.18
C VAL A 582 -37.07 55.20 12.95
N ASP A 583 -35.83 55.37 12.53
CA ASP A 583 -34.85 56.24 13.19
C ASP A 583 -33.92 56.94 12.18
N GLN A 584 -32.83 57.57 12.67
CA GLN A 584 -31.83 58.28 11.85
C GLN A 584 -30.52 57.48 11.67
N SER A 585 -30.54 56.18 11.97
CA SER A 585 -29.41 55.27 11.98
C SER A 585 -29.51 54.30 10.81
N PRO A 586 -28.87 54.60 9.67
CA PRO A 586 -29.00 53.77 8.48
C PRO A 586 -28.43 52.36 8.67
N ARG A 587 -29.09 51.37 8.06
CA ARG A 587 -28.63 49.98 7.92
C ARG A 587 -28.81 49.53 6.49
N VAL A 588 -27.98 48.57 6.07
CA VAL A 588 -28.11 47.97 4.73
C VAL A 588 -29.43 47.21 4.65
N GLY A 589 -30.25 47.54 3.66
CA GLY A 589 -31.59 46.98 3.49
C GLY A 589 -32.72 47.84 4.02
N ASP A 590 -32.42 48.96 4.66
CA ASP A 590 -33.43 49.93 5.07
C ASP A 590 -33.99 50.69 3.88
N ILE A 591 -35.10 51.38 4.12
CA ILE A 591 -35.59 52.42 3.23
C ILE A 591 -35.20 53.79 3.79
N ALA A 592 -34.34 54.47 3.04
CA ALA A 592 -34.09 55.88 3.19
C ALA A 592 -35.32 56.65 2.68
N GLN A 593 -35.90 57.49 3.52
CA GLN A 593 -37.09 58.27 3.20
C GLN A 593 -36.81 59.77 3.34
N TRP A 594 -37.29 60.55 2.38
CA TRP A 594 -37.34 62.00 2.45
C TRP A 594 -38.80 62.44 2.51
N ASN A 595 -39.10 63.31 3.48
CA ASN A 595 -40.43 63.92 3.61
C ASN A 595 -40.80 64.82 2.41
N SER A 596 -39.86 65.03 1.47
CA SER A 596 -40.08 65.66 0.16
C SER A 596 -40.57 64.67 -0.92
N ASN A 597 -41.32 63.65 -0.53
CA ASN A 597 -41.92 62.64 -1.42
C ASN A 597 -40.93 61.71 -2.15
N HIS A 598 -39.93 61.19 -1.44
CA HIS A 598 -39.04 60.19 -2.04
C HIS A 598 -38.63 59.08 -1.08
N VAL A 599 -38.46 57.87 -1.63
CA VAL A 599 -37.91 56.72 -0.91
C VAL A 599 -36.88 56.02 -1.77
N ALA A 600 -35.83 55.53 -1.13
CA ALA A 600 -34.77 54.78 -1.78
C ALA A 600 -34.32 53.63 -0.90
N TYR A 601 -33.81 52.59 -1.52
CA TYR A 601 -33.30 51.44 -0.81
C TYR A 601 -31.82 51.67 -0.44
N VAL A 602 -31.45 51.42 0.82
CA VAL A 602 -30.07 51.57 1.31
C VAL A 602 -29.24 50.35 0.91
N ASP A 603 -28.41 50.53 -0.11
CA ASP A 603 -27.48 49.49 -0.59
C ASP A 603 -26.26 49.35 0.32
N TRP A 604 -25.84 50.43 0.98
CA TRP A 604 -24.62 50.48 1.75
C TRP A 604 -24.66 51.57 2.83
N VAL A 605 -23.95 51.34 3.94
CA VAL A 605 -23.71 52.30 5.02
C VAL A 605 -22.24 52.24 5.42
N SER A 606 -21.58 53.39 5.53
CA SER A 606 -20.19 53.48 6.00
C SER A 606 -20.03 52.96 7.41
N SER A 607 -18.82 52.53 7.74
CA SER A 607 -18.50 51.97 9.05
C SER A 607 -18.75 52.95 10.20
N ASP A 608 -18.67 54.25 9.94
CA ASP A 608 -18.98 55.33 10.90
C ASP A 608 -20.46 55.78 10.82
N GLY A 609 -21.26 55.18 9.94
CA GLY A 609 -22.66 55.54 9.72
C GLY A 609 -22.88 56.90 9.06
N ASN A 610 -21.83 57.61 8.62
CA ASN A 610 -21.93 58.98 8.11
C ASN A 610 -22.07 59.08 6.60
N GLN A 611 -22.04 57.97 5.87
CA GLN A 611 -22.32 57.91 4.46
C GLN A 611 -23.22 56.73 4.17
N ILE A 612 -24.12 56.91 3.21
CA ILE A 612 -24.94 55.84 2.68
C ILE A 612 -24.77 55.79 1.17
N ALA A 613 -24.91 54.59 0.60
CA ALA A 613 -25.25 54.46 -0.81
C ALA A 613 -26.67 53.95 -0.95
N ILE A 614 -27.45 54.60 -1.80
CA ILE A 614 -28.83 54.25 -2.08
C ILE A 614 -29.00 53.83 -3.53
N SER A 615 -29.92 52.89 -3.78
CA SER A 615 -30.49 52.64 -5.10
C SER A 615 -31.92 53.15 -5.14
N GLU A 616 -32.27 53.81 -6.23
CA GLU A 616 -33.57 54.43 -6.37
C GLU A 616 -34.07 54.43 -7.81
N SER A 617 -35.39 54.52 -7.91
CA SER A 617 -36.14 54.89 -9.10
C SER A 617 -37.17 55.93 -8.67
N GLY A 618 -37.61 56.84 -9.51
CA GLY A 618 -38.49 57.91 -9.06
C GLY A 618 -39.10 58.68 -10.20
N TYR A 619 -40.31 59.19 -9.93
CA TYR A 619 -40.90 60.28 -10.67
C TYR A 619 -40.07 61.54 -10.44
N GLY A 620 -40.10 62.45 -11.41
CA GLY A 620 -39.34 63.68 -11.38
C GLY A 620 -39.24 64.41 -10.03
N GLY A 621 -38.06 64.96 -9.74
CA GLY A 621 -37.73 65.65 -8.48
C GLY A 621 -36.47 66.51 -8.61
N THR A 622 -36.15 67.31 -7.58
CA THR A 622 -35.00 68.21 -7.58
C THR A 622 -33.82 67.61 -6.81
N VAL A 623 -32.69 67.37 -7.47
CA VAL A 623 -31.46 66.85 -6.85
C VAL A 623 -30.31 67.81 -7.10
N LEU A 624 -29.63 68.23 -6.02
CA LEU A 624 -28.55 69.22 -6.05
C LEU A 624 -28.97 70.52 -6.78
N GLY A 625 -30.22 70.97 -6.57
CA GLY A 625 -30.75 72.22 -7.12
C GLY A 625 -31.25 72.15 -8.58
N ARG A 626 -31.42 70.96 -9.17
CA ARG A 626 -31.96 70.79 -10.53
C ARG A 626 -33.16 69.86 -10.56
N THR A 627 -34.26 70.26 -11.22
CA THR A 627 -35.50 69.48 -11.37
C THR A 627 -35.43 68.53 -12.57
N TYR A 628 -35.82 67.28 -12.38
CA TYR A 628 -35.78 66.21 -13.39
C TYR A 628 -37.18 65.60 -13.58
N THR A 629 -37.47 64.96 -14.72
CA THR A 629 -38.78 64.32 -15.04
C THR A 629 -38.88 62.84 -14.64
N SER A 630 -37.76 62.13 -14.53
CA SER A 630 -37.64 60.78 -13.94
C SER A 630 -36.20 60.54 -13.48
N MET A 631 -35.99 59.93 -12.31
CA MET A 631 -34.64 59.64 -11.77
C MET A 631 -34.52 58.18 -11.38
N SER A 632 -33.61 57.47 -12.05
CA SER A 632 -33.24 56.09 -11.69
C SER A 632 -31.72 56.01 -11.61
N GLY A 633 -31.19 55.60 -10.46
CA GLY A 633 -29.76 55.72 -10.19
C GLY A 633 -29.29 55.13 -8.86
N ARG A 634 -27.98 55.27 -8.64
CA ARG A 634 -27.33 54.98 -7.37
C ARG A 634 -26.59 56.23 -6.91
N ARG A 635 -26.76 56.62 -5.65
CA ARG A 635 -26.14 57.83 -5.08
C ARG A 635 -25.42 57.54 -3.78
N ILE A 636 -24.43 58.37 -3.49
CA ILE A 636 -23.73 58.39 -2.20
C ILE A 636 -24.11 59.69 -1.53
N ILE A 637 -24.54 59.60 -0.28
CA ILE A 637 -24.99 60.77 0.47
C ILE A 637 -24.24 60.76 1.79
N GLY A 638 -23.59 61.87 2.12
CA GLY A 638 -22.97 62.09 3.42
C GLY A 638 -23.97 62.65 4.43
N ARG A 639 -23.78 62.37 5.71
CA ARG A 639 -24.64 62.82 6.82
C ARG A 639 -24.73 64.34 6.94
N THR A 640 -23.69 65.04 6.49
CA THR A 640 -23.65 66.51 6.43
C THR A 640 -24.27 67.09 5.15
N SER A 641 -24.71 66.24 4.22
CA SER A 641 -25.37 66.69 2.98
C SER A 641 -26.79 67.16 3.28
N SER A 642 -27.21 68.25 2.64
CA SER A 642 -28.61 68.70 2.64
C SER A 642 -29.57 67.68 2.02
N SER A 643 -29.04 66.68 1.31
CA SER A 643 -29.81 65.57 0.74
C SER A 643 -29.84 64.32 1.64
N TRP A 644 -29.39 64.40 2.90
CA TRP A 644 -29.51 63.27 3.84
C TRP A 644 -30.99 62.89 4.07
N PRO A 645 -31.34 61.59 4.14
CA PRO A 645 -32.72 61.16 4.39
C PRO A 645 -33.29 61.71 5.69
N SER A 646 -34.58 62.03 5.69
CA SER A 646 -35.33 62.42 6.89
C SER A 646 -35.38 61.26 7.90
N ASN A 647 -35.56 60.04 7.42
CA ASN A 647 -35.70 58.83 8.22
C ASN A 647 -35.14 57.59 7.51
N PHE A 648 -34.82 56.56 8.29
CA PHE A 648 -34.59 55.20 7.82
C PHE A 648 -35.64 54.26 8.41
N ILE A 649 -36.29 53.48 7.55
CA ILE A 649 -37.34 52.54 7.93
C ILE A 649 -36.75 51.13 7.94
N HIS A 650 -36.83 50.46 9.09
CA HIS A 650 -36.29 49.12 9.31
C HIS A 650 -37.40 48.08 9.15
N PHE A 651 -37.38 47.37 8.02
CA PHE A 651 -38.34 46.29 7.74
C PHE A 651 -37.88 44.90 8.21
N ARG A 652 -36.75 44.83 8.91
CA ARG A 652 -36.10 43.59 9.38
C ARG A 652 -36.05 43.50 10.89
#